data_AF-A0A641AK65-F1
#
_entry.id   AF-A0A641AK65-F1
#
_cell.length_a   1.000
_cell.length_b   1.000
_cell.length_c   1.000
_cell.angle_alpha   90.00
_cell.angle_beta   90.00
_cell.angle_gamma   90.00
#
_symmetry.space_group_name_H-M   'P 1'
#
loop_
_entity.id
_entity.type
_entity.pdbx_description
1 polymer ?
#
loop_
_entity_poly.entity_id
_entity_poly.type
_entity_poly.pdbx_seq_one_letter_code
_entity_poly.pdbx_strand_id
1 'polypeptide(L)'
;MSDELPSPGLTDEERGTTVSRRRRIAAFAGVAVLIAAAVVGIALGADRTDDAPNRPDRPAAAAPSARALPDASAPAAGDIAQAQLVEDEDARIWKAVSLGTSTSGGVRTVVLDRRDVGGAYGLDDLVTLGAATRTSPSVVTLDQSVVVRTGARLEIHRPGLTLRLGGADDSFASIVAWGGSLSLRGSTSKPLTVEGWDTVAGTGDTDVTDGRGYLRAHSGRLDLRDTVLTHLGFWSGRTGGTAVTGTTFDPGRARVRDSRIADDHIGLYLYGTKGVSVARTSITGTDRDGIELDRSTGARLTAVTVDGAGLNGLRAHDHSSKLRIVDARLTGSAGYGITIDGRPRASGPNALGYGVDSATGLTVSRTTVSGNASGGVQVSGTDEVALDGLTVTQDRRPLRLVGRSTSTVVRDSSLTSGRGPVVQVDDGARGVVLRRSTLVGTTSGVDVTSSQVEVVDNEITVGRGIAVSVAGARAAGTIRGNTVVGEGPDAFAVPEASGTVTVADNTTTGWRTTHRVLEWVEHNPFAPLWVAILLVPAIGVTFILRRHRMHRDLRRLTEETVIAMAKARRRGTPVAPAIVLDPVLAPAAASATAPVETRPATIPPPPPPPEEVTRTDRLVTRGAMGQFASAEDLAIHAVLQGGKSPIHVARTLQVPVAVVERWLRQHEQRTQA
;
A
#
# COMPACT_ATOMS: atom_id res chain seq x y z
N MET A 1 -31.22 -56.16 -55.73
CA MET A 1 -32.10 -55.00 -55.96
C MET A 1 -33.06 -54.94 -54.78
N SER A 2 -33.00 -53.81 -54.08
CA SER A 2 -34.10 -53.15 -53.36
C SER A 2 -34.64 -53.75 -52.06
N ASP A 3 -34.38 -53.00 -50.99
CA ASP A 3 -35.23 -52.58 -49.86
C ASP A 3 -36.34 -53.50 -49.33
N GLU A 4 -36.33 -53.74 -48.01
CA GLU A 4 -37.42 -53.25 -47.12
C GLU A 4 -37.13 -53.44 -45.61
N LEU A 5 -36.95 -52.30 -44.93
CA LEU A 5 -37.50 -51.84 -43.64
C LEU A 5 -37.41 -52.64 -42.31
N PRO A 6 -37.39 -51.92 -41.15
CA PRO A 6 -36.89 -52.39 -39.85
C PRO A 6 -37.98 -52.91 -38.91
N SER A 7 -37.58 -53.66 -37.88
CA SER A 7 -38.43 -54.01 -36.72
C SER A 7 -37.83 -53.50 -35.41
N PRO A 8 -38.66 -53.03 -34.44
CA PRO A 8 -38.21 -52.22 -33.31
C PRO A 8 -37.80 -53.09 -32.11
N GLY A 9 -36.55 -52.95 -31.66
CA GLY A 9 -36.09 -53.47 -30.38
C GLY A 9 -36.20 -52.40 -29.30
N LEU A 10 -36.99 -52.68 -28.26
CA LEU A 10 -37.19 -51.89 -27.03
C LEU A 10 -35.88 -51.23 -26.53
N THR A 11 -35.93 -49.93 -26.23
CA THR A 11 -34.78 -49.16 -25.71
C THR A 11 -34.51 -49.46 -24.23
N ASP A 12 -33.26 -49.28 -23.81
CA ASP A 12 -32.76 -49.61 -22.46
C ASP A 12 -33.48 -48.86 -21.30
N GLU A 13 -34.31 -47.86 -21.60
CA GLU A 13 -35.11 -47.13 -20.59
C GLU A 13 -36.28 -47.96 -20.04
N GLU A 14 -36.81 -48.94 -20.79
CA GLU A 14 -37.93 -49.77 -20.34
C GLU A 14 -37.52 -50.95 -19.44
N ARG A 15 -36.22 -51.17 -19.20
CA ARG A 15 -35.72 -52.27 -18.36
C ARG A 15 -35.52 -51.96 -16.88
N GLY A 16 -35.89 -50.77 -16.41
CA GLY A 16 -36.04 -50.49 -14.96
C GLY A 16 -34.88 -50.96 -14.06
N THR A 17 -33.62 -50.82 -14.49
CA THR A 17 -32.45 -51.13 -13.64
C THR A 17 -31.82 -49.85 -13.10
N THR A 18 -32.14 -49.58 -11.85
CA THR A 18 -31.82 -48.40 -11.07
C THR A 18 -30.35 -48.28 -10.65
N VAL A 19 -29.84 -47.04 -10.76
CA VAL A 19 -28.66 -46.40 -10.14
C VAL A 19 -27.26 -46.89 -10.56
N SER A 20 -26.68 -46.15 -11.52
CA SER A 20 -25.31 -46.37 -11.99
C SER A 20 -24.26 -46.10 -10.91
N ARG A 21 -23.36 -47.07 -10.74
CA ARG A 21 -22.16 -47.07 -9.88
C ARG A 21 -21.26 -45.84 -10.07
N ARG A 22 -21.38 -45.15 -11.21
CA ARG A 22 -20.65 -43.92 -11.56
C ARG A 22 -21.08 -42.71 -10.73
N ARG A 23 -22.35 -42.60 -10.33
CA ARG A 23 -22.81 -41.49 -9.45
C ARG A 23 -22.28 -41.62 -8.02
N ARG A 24 -22.13 -42.84 -7.49
CA ARG A 24 -21.56 -43.03 -6.14
C ARG A 24 -20.06 -42.73 -6.11
N ILE A 25 -19.31 -43.12 -7.15
CA ILE A 25 -17.88 -42.77 -7.24
C ILE A 25 -17.69 -41.27 -7.46
N ALA A 26 -18.55 -40.62 -8.26
CA ALA A 26 -18.54 -39.16 -8.44
C ALA A 26 -18.91 -38.39 -7.16
N ALA A 27 -19.89 -38.88 -6.38
CA ALA A 27 -20.26 -38.29 -5.10
C ALA A 27 -19.15 -38.45 -4.03
N PHE A 28 -18.51 -39.62 -3.96
CA PHE A 28 -17.39 -39.85 -3.03
C PHE A 28 -16.11 -39.11 -3.44
N ALA A 29 -15.82 -38.99 -4.74
CA ALA A 29 -14.75 -38.14 -5.24
C ALA A 29 -15.05 -36.66 -4.97
N GLY A 30 -16.31 -36.22 -5.11
CA GLY A 30 -16.74 -34.87 -4.77
C GLY A 30 -16.55 -34.54 -3.28
N VAL A 31 -16.91 -35.46 -2.38
CA VAL A 31 -16.72 -35.25 -0.92
C VAL A 31 -15.24 -35.30 -0.53
N ALA A 32 -14.44 -36.21 -1.10
CA ALA A 32 -13.00 -36.24 -0.85
C ALA A 32 -12.27 -35.02 -1.42
N VAL A 33 -12.70 -34.50 -2.57
CA VAL A 33 -12.20 -33.24 -3.15
C VAL A 33 -12.66 -32.05 -2.33
N LEU A 34 -13.87 -32.04 -1.78
CA LEU A 34 -14.35 -30.99 -0.86
C LEU A 34 -13.62 -31.01 0.48
N ILE A 35 -13.34 -32.19 1.05
CA ILE A 35 -12.57 -32.32 2.29
C ILE A 35 -11.10 -32.00 2.04
N ALA A 36 -10.51 -32.44 0.92
CA ALA A 36 -9.17 -32.04 0.54
C ALA A 36 -9.08 -30.54 0.23
N ALA A 37 -10.08 -29.95 -0.42
CA ALA A 37 -10.17 -28.51 -0.65
C ALA A 37 -10.45 -27.71 0.63
N ALA A 38 -11.14 -28.29 1.62
CA ALA A 38 -11.33 -27.69 2.93
C ALA A 38 -10.05 -27.79 3.77
N VAL A 39 -9.36 -28.92 3.78
CA VAL A 39 -8.09 -29.11 4.52
C VAL A 39 -6.94 -28.35 3.85
N VAL A 40 -6.88 -28.33 2.51
CA VAL A 40 -5.96 -27.47 1.75
C VAL A 40 -6.41 -26.01 1.85
N GLY A 41 -7.70 -25.70 1.93
CA GLY A 41 -8.21 -24.36 2.21
C GLY A 41 -7.95 -23.87 3.64
N ILE A 42 -7.81 -24.79 4.61
CA ILE A 42 -7.44 -24.51 6.00
C ILE A 42 -5.91 -24.45 6.15
N ALA A 43 -5.15 -25.30 5.46
CA ALA A 43 -3.68 -25.28 5.47
C ALA A 43 -3.12 -24.13 4.63
N LEU A 44 -3.67 -23.88 3.44
CA LEU A 44 -3.40 -22.67 2.66
C LEU A 44 -4.13 -21.45 3.22
N GLY A 45 -5.18 -21.62 4.03
CA GLY A 45 -5.84 -20.51 4.73
C GLY A 45 -5.04 -20.05 5.94
N ALA A 46 -4.40 -20.95 6.68
CA ALA A 46 -3.43 -20.61 7.72
C ALA A 46 -2.16 -19.94 7.16
N ASP A 47 -1.83 -20.20 5.89
CA ASP A 47 -0.71 -19.58 5.17
C ASP A 47 -1.13 -18.39 4.28
N ARG A 48 -2.44 -18.16 4.05
CA ARG A 48 -2.98 -17.07 3.19
C ARG A 48 -4.02 -16.15 3.83
N THR A 49 -4.34 -16.29 5.11
CA THR A 49 -5.14 -15.28 5.83
C THR A 49 -4.25 -14.23 6.47
N ASP A 50 -3.47 -13.54 5.64
CA ASP A 50 -3.26 -12.09 5.66
C ASP A 50 -2.19 -11.75 4.61
N ASP A 51 -2.64 -11.53 3.39
CA ASP A 51 -2.10 -10.42 2.60
C ASP A 51 -3.19 -9.34 2.63
N ALA A 52 -2.82 -8.16 3.15
CA ALA A 52 -3.58 -6.91 3.23
C ALA A 52 -4.74 -6.79 4.26
N PRO A 53 -4.59 -5.93 5.29
CA PRO A 53 -5.73 -5.16 5.74
C PRO A 53 -6.06 -4.16 4.62
N ASN A 54 -7.10 -4.47 3.85
CA ASN A 54 -7.87 -3.55 3.00
C ASN A 54 -7.03 -2.64 2.08
N ARG A 55 -6.41 -3.25 1.07
CA ARG A 55 -5.83 -2.56 -0.09
C ARG A 55 -6.87 -2.65 -1.23
N PRO A 56 -7.46 -1.55 -1.74
CA PRO A 56 -8.24 -1.64 -2.97
C PRO A 56 -7.31 -2.03 -4.13
N ASP A 57 -7.64 -3.13 -4.80
CA ASP A 57 -6.86 -3.72 -5.89
C ASP A 57 -6.64 -2.74 -7.05
N ARG A 58 -5.37 -2.58 -7.44
CA ARG A 58 -4.95 -1.89 -8.66
C ARG A 58 -4.47 -2.96 -9.66
N PRO A 59 -5.08 -3.10 -10.85
CA PRO A 59 -4.59 -4.06 -11.83
C PRO A 59 -3.21 -3.66 -12.37
N ALA A 60 -2.40 -4.69 -12.65
CA ALA A 60 -1.01 -4.63 -13.08
C ALA A 60 -0.81 -3.66 -14.26
N ALA A 61 0.10 -2.70 -14.06
CA ALA A 61 0.48 -1.72 -15.07
C ALA A 61 1.35 -2.37 -16.17
N ALA A 62 0.86 -2.30 -17.40
CA ALA A 62 1.70 -2.18 -18.58
C ALA A 62 2.67 -0.99 -18.44
N ALA A 63 3.74 -0.98 -19.25
CA ALA A 63 4.77 0.06 -19.31
C ALA A 63 4.23 1.51 -19.12
N PRO A 64 4.97 2.41 -18.44
CA PRO A 64 4.43 3.68 -17.97
C PRO A 64 4.16 4.63 -19.15
N SER A 65 2.96 4.58 -19.68
CA SER A 65 2.34 5.74 -20.32
C SER A 65 1.94 6.70 -19.21
N ALA A 66 2.37 7.96 -19.33
CA ALA A 66 2.07 9.07 -18.44
C ALA A 66 0.63 9.01 -17.91
N ARG A 67 0.44 8.60 -16.65
CA ARG A 67 -0.86 8.63 -16.00
C ARG A 67 -0.93 9.91 -15.18
N ALA A 68 -1.86 10.75 -15.61
CA ALA A 68 -2.18 12.06 -15.09
C ALA A 68 -2.22 12.08 -13.54
N LEU A 69 -1.78 13.22 -13.00
CA LEU A 69 -2.26 13.78 -11.73
C LEU A 69 -3.80 13.65 -11.68
N PRO A 70 -4.45 13.63 -10.49
CA PRO A 70 -5.89 13.75 -10.44
C PRO A 70 -6.30 14.94 -11.29
N ASP A 71 -6.92 14.64 -12.43
CA ASP A 71 -7.36 15.63 -13.39
C ASP A 71 -8.33 16.54 -12.66
N ALA A 72 -8.14 17.83 -12.90
CA ALA A 72 -9.09 18.86 -12.60
C ALA A 72 -10.49 18.36 -12.97
N SER A 73 -11.32 18.11 -11.94
CA SER A 73 -12.75 18.33 -12.09
C SER A 73 -12.90 19.64 -12.84
N ALA A 74 -13.75 19.69 -13.88
CA ALA A 74 -14.05 20.93 -14.57
C ALA A 74 -14.17 22.05 -13.52
N PRO A 75 -13.45 23.18 -13.68
CA PRO A 75 -13.41 24.22 -12.66
C PRO A 75 -14.84 24.50 -12.23
N ALA A 76 -15.10 24.51 -10.92
CA ALA A 76 -16.43 24.84 -10.43
C ALA A 76 -16.82 26.20 -11.05
N ALA A 77 -18.10 26.47 -11.27
CA ALA A 77 -18.49 27.73 -11.90
C ALA A 77 -17.88 28.99 -11.22
N GLY A 78 -17.65 28.92 -9.90
CA GLY A 78 -16.90 29.94 -9.14
C GLY A 78 -15.40 30.04 -9.52
N ASP A 79 -14.72 28.93 -9.80
CA ASP A 79 -13.33 28.93 -10.26
C ASP A 79 -13.18 29.63 -11.63
N ILE A 80 -14.20 29.57 -12.49
CA ILE A 80 -14.19 30.26 -13.79
C ILE A 80 -14.31 31.78 -13.61
N ALA A 81 -15.21 32.24 -12.73
CA ALA A 81 -15.40 33.66 -12.45
C ALA A 81 -14.15 34.30 -11.83
N GLN A 82 -13.57 33.65 -10.81
CA GLN A 82 -12.35 34.13 -10.16
C GLN A 82 -11.14 34.10 -11.11
N ALA A 83 -11.07 33.11 -12.01
CA ALA A 83 -10.04 33.09 -13.05
C ALA A 83 -10.14 34.31 -13.98
N GLN A 84 -11.35 34.66 -14.41
CA GLN A 84 -11.59 35.84 -15.23
C GLN A 84 -11.19 37.13 -14.51
N LEU A 85 -11.57 37.31 -13.24
CA LEU A 85 -11.17 38.47 -12.44
C LEU A 85 -9.65 38.63 -12.39
N VAL A 86 -8.94 37.51 -12.27
CA VAL A 86 -7.47 37.48 -12.23
C VAL A 86 -6.84 37.77 -13.60
N GLU A 87 -7.47 37.40 -14.71
CA GLU A 87 -7.04 37.81 -16.06
C GLU A 87 -7.26 39.30 -16.31
N ASP A 88 -8.43 39.82 -15.95
CA ASP A 88 -8.79 41.24 -16.08
C ASP A 88 -7.87 42.12 -15.24
N GLU A 89 -7.51 41.67 -14.03
CA GLU A 89 -6.58 42.34 -13.13
C GLU A 89 -5.16 42.41 -13.72
N ASP A 90 -4.66 41.32 -14.30
CA ASP A 90 -3.34 41.32 -14.95
C ASP A 90 -3.32 42.25 -16.17
N ALA A 91 -4.39 42.26 -16.98
CA ALA A 91 -4.53 43.17 -18.11
C ALA A 91 -4.52 44.64 -17.65
N ARG A 92 -5.23 44.95 -16.55
CA ARG A 92 -5.26 46.29 -15.95
C ARG A 92 -3.88 46.73 -15.46
N ILE A 93 -3.17 45.87 -14.73
CA ILE A 93 -1.82 46.15 -14.19
C ILE A 93 -0.84 46.34 -15.34
N TRP A 94 -0.85 45.45 -16.34
CA TRP A 94 0.06 45.54 -17.48
C TRP A 94 -0.14 46.85 -18.25
N LYS A 95 -1.39 47.26 -18.45
CA LYS A 95 -1.73 48.57 -19.04
C LYS A 95 -1.23 49.73 -18.19
N ALA A 96 -1.41 49.69 -16.87
CA ALA A 96 -0.94 50.72 -15.95
C ALA A 96 0.59 50.87 -15.96
N VAL A 97 1.32 49.74 -15.95
CA VAL A 97 2.79 49.72 -16.03
C VAL A 97 3.31 50.28 -17.37
N SER A 98 2.59 50.02 -18.46
CA SER A 98 3.01 50.39 -19.82
C SER A 98 2.66 51.84 -20.19
N LEU A 99 1.48 52.32 -19.79
CA LEU A 99 0.93 53.62 -20.24
C LEU A 99 0.90 54.70 -19.15
N GLY A 100 1.20 54.37 -17.89
CA GLY A 100 1.29 55.34 -16.79
C GLY A 100 -0.03 55.77 -16.15
N THR A 101 -1.18 55.53 -16.81
CA THR A 101 -2.51 55.60 -16.18
C THR A 101 -3.41 54.51 -16.76
N SER A 102 -4.24 53.90 -15.92
CA SER A 102 -5.23 52.90 -16.37
C SER A 102 -6.53 53.03 -15.60
N THR A 103 -7.62 53.07 -16.34
CA THR A 103 -8.99 52.85 -15.87
C THR A 103 -9.58 51.70 -16.70
N SER A 104 -9.83 50.56 -16.08
CA SER A 104 -10.65 49.48 -16.62
C SER A 104 -11.45 48.87 -15.46
N GLY A 105 -12.71 48.52 -15.69
CA GLY A 105 -13.59 47.97 -14.64
C GLY A 105 -13.90 48.97 -13.50
N GLY A 106 -13.94 50.28 -13.77
CA GLY A 106 -14.30 51.29 -12.76
C GLY A 106 -13.20 51.66 -11.75
N VAL A 107 -12.17 50.83 -11.54
CA VAL A 107 -11.06 51.14 -10.62
C VAL A 107 -9.96 51.95 -11.32
N ARG A 108 -9.72 53.16 -10.83
CA ARG A 108 -8.60 54.00 -11.26
C ARG A 108 -7.31 53.47 -10.65
N THR A 109 -6.23 53.46 -11.43
CA THR A 109 -4.91 53.01 -10.95
C THR A 109 -3.98 54.20 -10.84
N VAL A 110 -3.43 54.45 -9.66
CA VAL A 110 -2.37 55.43 -9.43
C VAL A 110 -1.02 54.77 -9.65
N VAL A 111 -0.21 55.37 -10.53
CA VAL A 111 1.09 54.83 -10.91
C VAL A 111 2.20 55.68 -10.32
N LEU A 112 3.11 55.06 -9.58
CA LEU A 112 4.25 55.71 -8.95
C LEU A 112 5.51 55.46 -9.77
N ASP A 113 6.02 56.52 -10.39
CA ASP A 113 7.28 56.50 -11.12
C ASP A 113 8.48 56.81 -10.23
N ARG A 114 9.68 56.38 -10.65
CA ARG A 114 10.92 56.65 -9.91
C ARG A 114 11.11 58.16 -9.71
N ARG A 115 11.31 58.58 -8.47
CA ARG A 115 11.68 59.98 -8.14
C ARG A 115 13.17 60.20 -8.41
N ASP A 116 13.52 61.28 -9.10
CA ASP A 116 14.90 61.59 -9.50
C ASP A 116 15.83 61.88 -8.32
N VAL A 117 15.31 62.46 -7.24
CA VAL A 117 16.08 62.81 -6.03
C VAL A 117 16.22 61.61 -5.07
N GLY A 118 15.95 60.39 -5.53
CA GLY A 118 16.02 59.18 -4.72
C GLY A 118 14.99 59.12 -3.59
N GLY A 119 13.93 59.94 -3.61
CA GLY A 119 12.87 59.91 -2.60
C GLY A 119 11.95 58.69 -2.72
N ALA A 120 11.42 58.21 -1.61
CA ALA A 120 10.32 57.24 -1.61
C ALA A 120 8.97 57.98 -1.57
N TYR A 121 7.93 57.35 -2.09
CA TYR A 121 6.54 57.75 -1.82
C TYR A 121 6.15 57.24 -0.43
N GLY A 122 5.40 58.03 0.31
CA GLY A 122 4.78 57.65 1.57
C GLY A 122 3.25 57.63 1.49
N LEU A 123 2.62 57.33 2.63
CA LEU A 123 1.16 57.32 2.72
C LEU A 123 0.53 58.70 2.42
N ASP A 124 1.17 59.79 2.85
CA ASP A 124 0.65 61.14 2.58
C ASP A 124 0.70 61.47 1.08
N ASP A 125 1.72 60.98 0.35
CA ASP A 125 1.78 61.11 -1.11
C ASP A 125 0.59 60.39 -1.76
N LEU A 126 0.22 59.20 -1.28
CA LEU A 126 -0.95 58.47 -1.78
C LEU A 126 -2.25 59.24 -1.57
N VAL A 127 -2.39 59.93 -0.44
CA VAL A 127 -3.55 60.79 -0.16
C VAL A 127 -3.55 62.01 -1.08
N THR A 128 -2.41 62.67 -1.27
CA THR A 128 -2.28 63.82 -2.18
C THR A 128 -2.56 63.45 -3.63
N LEU A 129 -2.17 62.24 -4.06
CA LEU A 129 -2.44 61.71 -5.39
C LEU A 129 -3.90 61.23 -5.58
N GLY A 130 -4.71 61.26 -4.52
CA GLY A 130 -6.10 60.78 -4.54
C GLY A 130 -6.24 59.27 -4.61
N ALA A 131 -5.17 58.52 -4.31
CA ALA A 131 -5.20 57.06 -4.23
C ALA A 131 -5.89 56.56 -2.95
N ALA A 132 -5.79 57.36 -1.88
CA ALA A 132 -6.26 57.00 -0.55
C ALA A 132 -6.97 58.18 0.13
N THR A 133 -7.97 57.87 0.94
CA THR A 133 -8.70 58.83 1.77
C THR A 133 -8.43 58.58 3.24
N ARG A 134 -8.09 59.64 3.98
CA ARG A 134 -7.90 59.56 5.44
C ARG A 134 -9.26 59.68 6.14
N THR A 135 -9.75 58.57 6.69
CA THR A 135 -11.00 58.53 7.46
C THR A 135 -10.80 59.04 8.88
N SER A 136 -9.63 58.77 9.49
CA SER A 136 -9.27 59.26 10.83
C SER A 136 -7.75 59.36 10.98
N PRO A 137 -7.21 59.92 12.08
CA PRO A 137 -5.76 59.98 12.29
C PRO A 137 -5.03 58.63 12.24
N SER A 138 -5.72 57.53 12.55
CA SER A 138 -5.17 56.17 12.58
C SER A 138 -5.74 55.25 11.50
N VAL A 139 -6.65 55.73 10.64
CA VAL A 139 -7.29 54.91 9.61
C VAL A 139 -7.25 55.63 8.27
N VAL A 140 -6.70 54.95 7.27
CA VAL A 140 -6.67 55.39 5.87
C VAL A 140 -7.24 54.27 5.01
N THR A 141 -8.14 54.61 4.10
CA THR A 141 -8.68 53.67 3.11
C THR A 141 -8.04 53.97 1.76
N LEU A 142 -7.53 52.93 1.11
CA LEU A 142 -7.09 52.96 -0.26
C LEU A 142 -8.30 52.75 -1.17
N ASP A 143 -8.67 53.78 -1.93
CA ASP A 143 -9.85 53.78 -2.79
C ASP A 143 -9.51 53.42 -4.24
N GLN A 144 -8.21 53.40 -4.56
CA GLN A 144 -7.67 53.16 -5.88
C GLN A 144 -6.45 52.26 -5.80
N SER A 145 -6.34 51.32 -6.74
CA SER A 145 -5.15 50.48 -6.83
C SER A 145 -3.89 51.30 -7.12
N VAL A 146 -2.77 50.89 -6.53
CA VAL A 146 -1.47 51.56 -6.67
C VAL A 146 -0.48 50.63 -7.34
N VAL A 147 0.18 51.13 -8.39
CA VAL A 147 1.28 50.43 -9.07
C VAL A 147 2.59 51.17 -8.80
N VAL A 148 3.56 50.49 -8.19
CA VAL A 148 4.91 51.02 -7.94
C VAL A 148 5.84 50.50 -9.02
N ARG A 149 6.20 51.34 -10.01
CA ARG A 149 6.98 50.92 -11.18
C ARG A 149 8.45 50.67 -10.87
N THR A 150 9.16 50.15 -11.87
CA THR A 150 10.58 49.82 -11.78
C THR A 150 11.40 50.98 -11.25
N GLY A 151 12.15 50.72 -10.18
CA GLY A 151 12.99 51.72 -9.51
C GLY A 151 12.26 52.71 -8.61
N ALA A 152 10.93 52.74 -8.59
CA ALA A 152 10.15 53.50 -7.62
C ALA A 152 10.07 52.76 -6.27
N ARG A 153 9.84 53.52 -5.19
CA ARG A 153 9.76 53.00 -3.82
C ARG A 153 8.54 53.54 -3.12
N LEU A 154 7.73 52.67 -2.53
CA LEU A 154 6.65 53.02 -1.61
C LEU A 154 7.00 52.55 -0.20
N GLU A 155 7.09 53.48 0.74
CA GLU A 155 7.49 53.24 2.13
C GLU A 155 6.42 53.79 3.09
N ILE A 156 5.65 52.89 3.71
CA ILE A 156 4.63 53.24 4.69
C ILE A 156 5.14 52.86 6.07
N HIS A 157 5.72 53.84 6.76
CA HIS A 157 6.18 53.72 8.15
C HIS A 157 5.21 54.47 9.06
N ARG A 158 4.21 53.76 9.58
CA ARG A 158 3.09 54.33 10.36
C ARG A 158 2.66 53.38 11.49
N PRO A 159 3.39 53.34 12.61
CA PRO A 159 3.02 52.50 13.75
C PRO A 159 1.61 52.79 14.28
N GLY A 160 0.78 51.75 14.41
CA GLY A 160 -0.59 51.84 14.93
C GLY A 160 -1.63 52.37 13.93
N LEU A 161 -1.26 52.55 12.67
CA LEU A 161 -2.20 52.87 11.60
C LEU A 161 -2.85 51.60 11.05
N THR A 162 -4.11 51.70 10.65
CA THR A 162 -4.80 50.73 9.80
C THR A 162 -4.93 51.31 8.39
N LEU A 163 -4.38 50.59 7.40
CA LEU A 163 -4.58 50.82 5.98
C LEU A 163 -5.59 49.82 5.45
N ARG A 164 -6.80 50.29 5.12
CA ARG A 164 -7.84 49.48 4.50
C ARG A 164 -7.64 49.46 3.00
N LEU A 165 -7.66 48.29 2.37
CA LEU A 165 -7.73 48.15 0.92
C LEU A 165 -9.21 48.04 0.54
N GLY A 166 -9.81 49.15 0.12
CA GLY A 166 -11.24 49.23 -0.11
C GLY A 166 -11.67 48.46 -1.34
N GLY A 167 -12.78 47.73 -1.23
CA GLY A 167 -13.49 47.10 -2.32
C GLY A 167 -15.01 47.16 -2.15
N ALA A 168 -15.72 46.88 -3.23
CA ALA A 168 -17.17 46.69 -3.33
C ALA A 168 -17.47 46.04 -4.69
N ASP A 169 -18.45 45.12 -4.77
CA ASP A 169 -19.04 44.54 -5.98
C ASP A 169 -18.10 44.47 -7.21
N ASP A 170 -17.35 43.38 -7.35
CA ASP A 170 -16.39 43.11 -8.44
C ASP A 170 -15.27 44.18 -8.58
N SER A 171 -15.03 44.99 -7.55
CA SER A 171 -13.97 46.00 -7.53
C SER A 171 -13.21 46.01 -6.21
N PHE A 172 -11.88 46.06 -6.30
CA PHE A 172 -11.01 46.07 -5.11
C PHE A 172 -9.75 46.90 -5.38
N ALA A 173 -9.21 47.52 -4.33
CA ALA A 173 -7.94 48.22 -4.36
C ALA A 173 -6.78 47.27 -4.00
N SER A 174 -5.70 47.32 -4.78
CA SER A 174 -4.49 46.53 -4.54
C SER A 174 -3.23 47.39 -4.58
N ILE A 175 -2.16 46.95 -3.91
CA ILE A 175 -0.84 47.58 -4.03
C ILE A 175 0.11 46.61 -4.72
N VAL A 176 0.56 46.98 -5.92
CA VAL A 176 1.41 46.16 -6.77
C VAL A 176 2.72 46.87 -7.06
N ALA A 177 3.82 46.40 -6.50
CA ALA A 177 5.16 46.81 -6.91
C ALA A 177 5.60 45.97 -8.13
N TRP A 178 5.79 46.60 -9.28
CA TRP A 178 6.25 45.97 -10.51
C TRP A 178 7.65 46.47 -10.86
N GLY A 179 8.67 45.68 -10.54
CA GLY A 179 10.09 46.11 -10.58
C GLY A 179 10.47 47.13 -9.50
N GLY A 180 9.49 47.64 -8.74
CA GLY A 180 9.69 48.58 -7.64
C GLY A 180 9.89 47.90 -6.29
N SER A 181 9.92 48.71 -5.22
CA SER A 181 9.96 48.20 -3.84
C SER A 181 8.79 48.69 -2.99
N LEU A 182 8.20 47.78 -2.23
CA LEU A 182 7.18 48.05 -1.22
C LEU A 182 7.74 47.75 0.18
N SER A 183 7.74 48.75 1.07
CA SER A 183 8.09 48.57 2.47
C SER A 183 6.96 49.04 3.38
N LEU A 184 6.49 48.14 4.24
CA LEU A 184 5.43 48.40 5.21
C LEU A 184 5.99 48.12 6.61
N ARG A 185 5.89 49.13 7.49
CA ARG A 185 6.49 49.05 8.82
C ARG A 185 5.65 49.68 9.91
N GLY A 186 5.40 48.91 10.96
CA GLY A 186 4.90 49.39 12.24
C GLY A 186 5.96 49.41 13.33
N SER A 187 5.53 49.07 14.55
CA SER A 187 6.39 48.82 15.70
C SER A 187 5.83 47.66 16.52
N THR A 188 6.66 47.02 17.33
CA THR A 188 6.27 45.84 18.12
C THR A 188 5.06 46.08 19.02
N SER A 189 4.91 47.28 19.60
CA SER A 189 3.75 47.64 20.45
C SER A 189 2.59 48.27 19.68
N LYS A 190 2.82 48.72 18.45
CA LYS A 190 1.84 49.39 17.58
C LYS A 190 2.10 48.94 16.15
N PRO A 191 1.66 47.74 15.76
CA PRO A 191 1.89 47.25 14.41
C PRO A 191 1.17 48.13 13.38
N LEU A 192 1.63 48.09 12.13
CA LEU A 192 0.89 48.63 10.99
C LEU A 192 -0.07 47.54 10.49
N THR A 193 -1.36 47.83 10.48
CA THR A 193 -2.38 46.91 9.99
C THR A 193 -2.69 47.21 8.53
N VAL A 194 -2.71 46.18 7.68
CA VAL A 194 -3.26 46.24 6.32
C VAL A 194 -4.38 45.21 6.24
N GLU A 195 -5.56 45.66 5.84
CA GLU A 195 -6.78 44.86 5.89
C GLU A 195 -7.54 45.01 4.56
N GLY A 196 -7.98 43.92 3.95
CA GLY A 196 -8.97 43.98 2.88
C GLY A 196 -10.31 44.36 3.46
N TRP A 197 -10.99 45.31 2.84
CA TRP A 197 -12.11 46.01 3.46
C TRP A 197 -13.28 46.17 2.51
N ASP A 198 -14.43 45.62 2.88
CA ASP A 198 -15.70 45.85 2.19
C ASP A 198 -16.22 47.23 2.60
N THR A 199 -16.27 48.15 1.64
CA THR A 199 -16.70 49.52 1.86
C THR A 199 -18.22 49.65 1.98
N VAL A 200 -18.99 48.68 1.47
CA VAL A 200 -20.46 48.64 1.55
C VAL A 200 -20.89 48.03 2.88
N ALA A 201 -20.35 46.86 3.25
CA ALA A 201 -20.65 46.23 4.53
C ALA A 201 -19.99 46.94 5.72
N GLY A 202 -18.87 47.64 5.48
CA GLY A 202 -18.12 48.32 6.53
C GLY A 202 -17.41 47.36 7.48
N THR A 203 -16.93 46.23 6.95
CA THR A 203 -16.21 45.18 7.70
C THR A 203 -14.99 44.68 6.92
N GLY A 204 -14.18 43.82 7.55
CA GLY A 204 -13.15 43.06 6.84
C GLY A 204 -13.79 42.25 5.72
N ASP A 205 -13.09 42.20 4.58
CA ASP A 205 -13.59 41.55 3.36
C ASP A 205 -13.39 40.03 3.44
N THR A 206 -14.49 39.29 3.56
CA THR A 206 -14.48 37.83 3.66
C THR A 206 -14.93 37.14 2.38
N ASP A 207 -15.44 37.89 1.41
CA ASP A 207 -15.86 37.30 0.13
C ASP A 207 -14.63 37.15 -0.77
N VAL A 208 -14.54 35.99 -1.40
CA VAL A 208 -13.45 35.67 -2.35
C VAL A 208 -13.98 35.60 -3.77
N THR A 209 -15.30 35.65 -3.96
CA THR A 209 -15.96 35.38 -5.25
C THR A 209 -16.02 36.60 -6.15
N ASP A 210 -16.07 37.79 -5.58
CA ASP A 210 -16.06 39.11 -6.25
C ASP A 210 -14.66 39.76 -6.28
N GLY A 211 -13.74 39.23 -5.49
CA GLY A 211 -12.34 39.61 -5.47
C GLY A 211 -12.00 40.55 -4.32
N ARG A 212 -10.81 40.33 -3.76
CA ARG A 212 -10.36 40.97 -2.52
C ARG A 212 -9.04 41.69 -2.70
N GLY A 213 -8.88 42.80 -1.99
CA GLY A 213 -7.64 43.58 -1.97
C GLY A 213 -6.41 42.73 -1.62
N TYR A 214 -5.26 43.02 -2.24
CA TYR A 214 -4.05 42.22 -2.07
C TYR A 214 -2.77 43.05 -2.23
N LEU A 215 -1.65 42.48 -1.78
CA LEU A 215 -0.30 43.03 -1.92
C LEU A 215 0.53 42.16 -2.86
N ARG A 216 1.21 42.76 -3.84
CA ARG A 216 2.10 42.02 -4.75
C ARG A 216 3.39 42.77 -5.01
N ALA A 217 4.52 42.06 -4.95
CA ALA A 217 5.79 42.52 -5.52
C ALA A 217 6.20 41.59 -6.67
N HIS A 218 6.07 42.05 -7.91
CA HIS A 218 6.48 41.35 -9.12
C HIS A 218 7.86 41.83 -9.58
N SER A 219 8.82 40.91 -9.68
CA SER A 219 10.23 41.18 -10.09
C SER A 219 10.83 42.35 -9.29
N GLY A 220 10.42 42.46 -8.02
CA GLY A 220 10.72 43.59 -7.15
C GLY A 220 11.01 43.13 -5.74
N ARG A 221 10.86 44.05 -4.77
CA ARG A 221 11.13 43.77 -3.36
C ARG A 221 9.95 44.08 -2.46
N LEU A 222 9.64 43.15 -1.57
CA LEU A 222 8.73 43.33 -0.45
C LEU A 222 9.51 43.31 0.88
N ASP A 223 9.30 44.30 1.74
CA ASP A 223 9.84 44.34 3.10
C ASP A 223 8.73 44.66 4.11
N LEU A 224 8.34 43.66 4.89
CA LEU A 224 7.31 43.73 5.92
C LEU A 224 7.96 43.60 7.30
N ARG A 225 7.63 44.52 8.20
CA ARG A 225 8.12 44.49 9.57
C ARG A 225 7.09 45.02 10.55
N ASP A 226 6.85 44.28 11.64
CA ASP A 226 5.93 44.72 12.70
C ASP A 226 4.55 45.07 12.07
N THR A 227 4.03 44.16 11.23
CA THR A 227 2.78 44.34 10.47
C THR A 227 1.73 43.30 10.84
N VAL A 228 0.46 43.67 10.73
CA VAL A 228 -0.68 42.74 10.70
C VAL A 228 -1.29 42.82 9.32
N LEU A 229 -1.36 41.70 8.60
CA LEU A 229 -2.04 41.59 7.32
C LEU A 229 -3.26 40.71 7.54
N THR A 230 -4.42 41.12 7.04
CA THR A 230 -5.63 40.32 7.22
C THR A 230 -6.66 40.53 6.13
N HIS A 231 -7.46 39.50 5.87
CA HIS A 231 -8.53 39.55 4.90
C HIS A 231 -8.01 39.96 3.51
N LEU A 232 -6.89 39.39 3.05
CA LEU A 232 -6.31 39.72 1.74
C LEU A 232 -6.43 38.57 0.73
N GLY A 233 -6.67 38.95 -0.52
CA GLY A 233 -6.61 38.09 -1.70
C GLY A 233 -7.73 37.06 -1.82
N PHE A 234 -7.93 36.48 -3.00
CA PHE A 234 -9.20 35.80 -3.30
C PHE A 234 -9.09 34.55 -4.17
N TRP A 235 -7.96 34.36 -4.86
CA TRP A 235 -7.79 33.21 -5.74
C TRP A 235 -6.31 32.81 -5.88
N SER A 236 -5.88 32.48 -7.10
CA SER A 236 -4.59 31.86 -7.33
C SER A 236 -3.41 32.78 -7.00
N GLY A 237 -2.39 32.18 -6.38
CA GLY A 237 -1.02 32.67 -6.22
C GLY A 237 -0.82 34.18 -6.20
N ARG A 238 -0.73 34.79 -7.39
CA ARG A 238 -0.42 36.23 -7.56
C ARG A 238 -1.46 37.20 -6.96
N THR A 239 -2.70 36.77 -6.77
CA THR A 239 -3.77 37.54 -6.09
C THR A 239 -4.21 36.87 -4.78
N GLY A 240 -3.46 35.89 -4.28
CA GLY A 240 -3.83 35.10 -3.11
C GLY A 240 -3.71 35.82 -1.77
N GLY A 241 -3.24 37.06 -1.71
CA GLY A 241 -3.14 37.84 -0.48
C GLY A 241 -1.86 38.63 -0.46
N THR A 242 -0.81 38.09 0.17
CA THR A 242 0.53 38.66 0.05
C THR A 242 1.38 37.83 -0.90
N ALA A 243 1.75 38.40 -2.04
CA ALA A 243 2.48 37.72 -3.09
C ALA A 243 3.82 38.39 -3.42
N VAL A 244 4.85 37.57 -3.62
CA VAL A 244 6.09 37.99 -4.27
C VAL A 244 6.32 37.07 -5.45
N THR A 245 6.28 37.66 -6.64
CA THR A 245 6.44 36.93 -7.90
C THR A 245 7.67 37.44 -8.65
N GLY A 246 8.25 36.61 -9.50
CA GLY A 246 9.40 36.99 -10.32
C GLY A 246 9.55 36.08 -11.52
N THR A 247 10.59 36.35 -12.28
CA THR A 247 10.98 35.53 -13.43
C THR A 247 12.34 34.89 -13.18
N THR A 248 12.75 33.97 -14.05
CA THR A 248 14.09 33.36 -13.99
C THR A 248 15.21 34.41 -14.06
N PHE A 249 14.99 35.49 -14.82
CA PHE A 249 15.99 36.55 -15.04
C PHE A 249 15.90 37.68 -14.01
N ASP A 250 14.71 37.90 -13.45
CA ASP A 250 14.47 38.93 -12.45
C ASP A 250 13.65 38.36 -11.28
N PRO A 251 14.31 37.69 -10.33
CA PRO A 251 13.61 37.01 -9.24
C PRO A 251 13.08 37.99 -8.22
N GLY A 252 11.86 37.72 -7.73
CA GLY A 252 11.27 38.47 -6.63
C GLY A 252 12.05 38.26 -5.31
N ARG A 253 12.01 39.26 -4.43
CA ARG A 253 12.70 39.24 -3.13
C ARG A 253 11.75 39.65 -2.02
N ALA A 254 11.82 38.94 -0.90
CA ALA A 254 10.96 39.23 0.25
C ALA A 254 11.76 39.20 1.55
N ARG A 255 11.46 40.15 2.44
CA ARG A 255 11.81 40.10 3.86
C ARG A 255 10.54 40.32 4.67
N VAL A 256 10.15 39.33 5.46
CA VAL A 256 8.99 39.43 6.36
C VAL A 256 9.48 39.11 7.76
N ARG A 257 9.23 39.99 8.72
CA ARG A 257 9.65 39.74 10.10
C ARG A 257 8.70 40.35 11.13
N ASP A 258 8.58 39.68 12.26
CA ASP A 258 7.84 40.21 13.41
C ASP A 258 6.40 40.57 13.04
N SER A 259 5.76 39.76 12.19
CA SER A 259 4.47 40.07 11.56
C SER A 259 3.42 38.99 11.83
N ARG A 260 2.15 39.35 11.66
CA ARG A 260 1.00 38.45 11.66
C ARG A 260 0.28 38.52 10.31
N ILE A 261 -0.15 37.37 9.80
CA ILE A 261 -1.00 37.23 8.63
C ILE A 261 -2.20 36.39 9.05
N ALA A 262 -3.42 36.85 8.82
CA ALA A 262 -4.62 36.17 9.31
C ALA A 262 -5.79 36.29 8.34
N ASP A 263 -6.48 35.18 8.08
CA ASP A 263 -7.73 35.18 7.28
C ASP A 263 -7.50 35.65 5.82
N ASP A 264 -6.25 35.54 5.35
CA ASP A 264 -5.85 35.72 3.95
C ASP A 264 -6.14 34.44 3.16
N HIS A 265 -6.34 34.56 1.85
CA HIS A 265 -6.64 33.40 1.02
C HIS A 265 -5.44 32.43 0.94
N ILE A 266 -4.25 32.98 0.72
CA ILE A 266 -2.93 32.36 0.88
C ILE A 266 -2.11 33.31 1.74
N GLY A 267 -1.52 32.83 2.83
CA GLY A 267 -0.81 33.70 3.76
C GLY A 267 0.41 34.38 3.12
N LEU A 268 1.27 33.61 2.45
CA LEU A 268 2.39 34.16 1.67
C LEU A 268 2.67 33.31 0.43
N TYR A 269 2.47 33.90 -0.75
CA TYR A 269 2.78 33.26 -2.03
C TYR A 269 4.12 33.75 -2.59
N LEU A 270 5.02 32.81 -2.88
CA LEU A 270 6.38 33.08 -3.37
C LEU A 270 6.62 32.34 -4.69
N TYR A 271 6.57 33.05 -5.80
CA TYR A 271 6.77 32.48 -7.13
C TYR A 271 8.04 33.03 -7.79
N GLY A 272 8.96 32.17 -8.23
CA GLY A 272 10.18 32.62 -8.92
C GLY A 272 11.03 33.55 -8.06
N THR A 273 11.16 33.27 -6.76
CA THR A 273 11.85 34.14 -5.80
C THR A 273 13.27 33.67 -5.49
N LYS A 274 14.13 34.62 -5.08
CA LYS A 274 15.50 34.33 -4.64
C LYS A 274 15.87 35.08 -3.37
N GLY A 275 16.34 34.35 -2.36
CA GLY A 275 16.86 34.94 -1.13
C GLY A 275 15.77 35.53 -0.22
N VAL A 276 14.61 34.87 -0.18
CA VAL A 276 13.52 35.22 0.74
C VAL A 276 13.92 34.92 2.19
N SER A 277 13.59 35.82 3.11
CA SER A 277 13.70 35.57 4.55
C SER A 277 12.38 35.90 5.27
N VAL A 278 11.79 34.90 5.93
CA VAL A 278 10.63 35.05 6.81
C VAL A 278 11.05 34.68 8.22
N ALA A 279 10.86 35.58 9.19
CA ALA A 279 11.35 35.38 10.55
C ALA A 279 10.36 35.85 11.62
N ARG A 280 10.04 35.02 12.61
CA ARG A 280 9.12 35.39 13.71
C ARG A 280 7.78 35.91 13.18
N THR A 281 7.17 35.12 12.31
CA THR A 281 5.90 35.45 11.66
C THR A 281 4.85 34.41 12.05
N SER A 282 3.65 34.86 12.39
CA SER A 282 2.49 34.00 12.64
C SER A 282 1.51 34.10 11.48
N ILE A 283 1.00 32.96 11.02
CA ILE A 283 0.02 32.85 9.94
C ILE A 283 -1.14 32.00 10.47
N THR A 284 -2.36 32.52 10.42
CA THR A 284 -3.53 31.86 11.04
C THR A 284 -4.74 31.88 10.13
N GLY A 285 -5.46 30.75 10.03
CA GLY A 285 -6.80 30.72 9.44
C GLY A 285 -6.86 31.07 7.94
N THR A 286 -5.85 30.69 7.15
CA THR A 286 -5.86 30.96 5.71
C THR A 286 -6.80 30.02 4.97
N ASP A 287 -7.50 30.49 3.93
CA ASP A 287 -8.42 29.65 3.15
C ASP A 287 -7.72 28.47 2.46
N ARG A 288 -6.46 28.68 2.04
CA ARG A 288 -5.62 27.69 1.36
C ARG A 288 -4.34 27.41 2.13
N ASP A 289 -3.18 27.62 1.50
CA ASP A 289 -1.88 27.32 2.07
C ASP A 289 -1.40 28.50 2.95
N GLY A 290 -0.74 28.19 4.07
CA GLY A 290 -0.16 29.23 4.91
C GLY A 290 1.02 29.92 4.23
N ILE A 291 1.96 29.14 3.70
CA ILE A 291 3.04 29.62 2.83
C ILE A 291 3.13 28.70 1.61
N GLU A 292 3.17 29.29 0.43
CA GLU A 292 3.38 28.58 -0.82
C GLU A 292 4.64 29.08 -1.54
N LEU A 293 5.52 28.14 -1.88
CA LEU A 293 6.72 28.37 -2.67
C LEU A 293 6.63 27.63 -4.00
N ASP A 294 6.69 28.37 -5.10
CA ASP A 294 6.70 27.86 -6.47
C ASP A 294 7.96 28.41 -7.16
N ARG A 295 8.73 27.53 -7.82
CA ARG A 295 9.95 27.87 -8.58
C ARG A 295 10.92 28.77 -7.80
N SER A 296 10.98 28.62 -6.48
CA SER A 296 11.68 29.54 -5.60
C SER A 296 12.94 28.90 -5.03
N THR A 297 14.02 29.68 -4.85
CA THR A 297 15.30 29.16 -4.37
C THR A 297 15.91 29.98 -3.25
N GLY A 298 16.49 29.29 -2.26
CA GLY A 298 17.23 29.93 -1.17
C GLY A 298 16.32 30.63 -0.15
N ALA A 299 15.08 30.16 0.02
CA ALA A 299 14.16 30.71 1.02
C ALA A 299 14.56 30.24 2.43
N ARG A 300 14.55 31.16 3.39
CA ARG A 300 14.82 30.90 4.81
C ARG A 300 13.61 31.28 5.64
N LEU A 301 13.02 30.29 6.31
CA LEU A 301 11.87 30.44 7.19
C LEU A 301 12.33 30.08 8.60
N THR A 302 12.25 31.03 9.53
CA THR A 302 12.79 30.87 10.89
C THR A 302 11.77 31.32 11.93
N ALA A 303 11.45 30.50 12.92
CA ALA A 303 10.44 30.84 13.92
C ALA A 303 9.09 31.24 13.28
N VAL A 304 8.66 30.49 12.27
CA VAL A 304 7.37 30.69 11.60
C VAL A 304 6.34 29.79 12.27
N THR A 305 5.19 30.36 12.63
CA THR A 305 4.03 29.60 13.10
C THR A 305 2.94 29.65 12.04
N VAL A 306 2.41 28.49 11.66
CA VAL A 306 1.22 28.37 10.81
C VAL A 306 0.18 27.55 11.56
N ASP A 307 -1.02 28.08 11.71
CA ASP A 307 -2.11 27.42 12.42
C ASP A 307 -3.42 27.48 11.62
N GLY A 308 -4.05 26.33 11.41
CA GLY A 308 -5.39 26.25 10.82
C GLY A 308 -5.47 26.63 9.33
N ALA A 309 -4.45 26.29 8.52
CA ALA A 309 -4.51 26.50 7.07
C ALA A 309 -5.50 25.54 6.40
N GLY A 310 -6.36 26.05 5.50
CA GLY A 310 -7.37 25.27 4.79
C GLY A 310 -6.82 24.25 3.80
N LEU A 311 -5.55 24.36 3.41
CA LEU A 311 -4.77 23.33 2.71
C LEU A 311 -3.52 22.97 3.54
N ASN A 312 -2.31 23.27 3.08
CA ASN A 312 -1.08 22.90 3.80
C ASN A 312 -0.57 24.06 4.64
N GLY A 313 0.11 23.73 5.74
CA GLY A 313 0.80 24.76 6.53
C GLY A 313 1.89 25.44 5.69
N LEU A 314 2.72 24.63 5.04
CA LEU A 314 3.73 25.06 4.08
C LEU A 314 3.75 24.11 2.90
N ARG A 315 3.71 24.67 1.69
CA ARG A 315 3.88 23.94 0.44
C ARG A 315 5.03 24.51 -0.36
N ALA A 316 5.95 23.66 -0.80
CA ALA A 316 6.94 24.01 -1.82
C ALA A 316 6.84 23.05 -2.99
N HIS A 317 6.74 23.56 -4.20
CA HIS A 317 6.58 22.74 -5.40
C HIS A 317 7.28 23.36 -6.62
N ASP A 318 7.13 22.71 -7.77
CA ASP A 318 7.66 23.16 -9.06
C ASP A 318 9.17 23.48 -9.04
N HIS A 319 9.94 22.55 -8.47
CA HIS A 319 11.40 22.60 -8.40
C HIS A 319 11.96 23.71 -7.48
N SER A 320 11.21 24.07 -6.44
CA SER A 320 11.72 24.92 -5.37
C SER A 320 12.87 24.25 -4.61
N SER A 321 13.97 24.96 -4.36
CA SER A 321 15.26 24.38 -3.93
C SER A 321 15.99 25.22 -2.88
N LYS A 322 16.99 24.64 -2.20
CA LYS A 322 17.82 25.31 -1.18
C LYS A 322 16.97 25.95 -0.07
N LEU A 323 15.95 25.22 0.36
CA LEU A 323 14.97 25.67 1.35
C LEU A 323 15.46 25.36 2.76
N ARG A 324 15.35 26.34 3.66
CA ARG A 324 15.73 26.16 5.07
C ARG A 324 14.59 26.59 6.00
N ILE A 325 14.02 25.62 6.69
CA ILE A 325 12.94 25.77 7.66
C ILE A 325 13.50 25.44 9.05
N VAL A 326 13.37 26.38 9.99
CA VAL A 326 14.04 26.29 11.29
C VAL A 326 13.13 26.82 12.39
N ASP A 327 13.05 26.11 13.51
CA ASP A 327 12.30 26.55 14.68
C ASP A 327 10.81 26.84 14.35
N ALA A 328 10.23 26.13 13.38
CA ALA A 328 8.87 26.38 12.92
C ALA A 328 7.83 25.55 13.70
N ARG A 329 6.58 26.01 13.70
CA ARG A 329 5.42 25.29 14.26
C ARG A 329 4.29 25.28 13.24
N LEU A 330 3.84 24.09 12.81
CA LEU A 330 2.77 23.96 11.80
C LEU A 330 1.67 23.03 12.32
N THR A 331 0.49 23.60 12.58
CA THR A 331 -0.60 22.91 13.29
C THR A 331 -1.96 23.07 12.62
N GLY A 332 -2.80 22.04 12.78
CA GLY A 332 -4.23 22.14 12.45
C GLY A 332 -4.58 22.34 10.97
N SER A 333 -3.66 22.13 10.05
CA SER A 333 -3.92 22.28 8.62
C SER A 333 -4.78 21.12 8.08
N ALA A 334 -5.69 21.39 7.13
CA ALA A 334 -6.51 20.33 6.53
C ALA A 334 -5.68 19.37 5.63
N GLY A 335 -4.57 19.86 5.09
CA GLY A 335 -3.56 19.13 4.34
C GLY A 335 -2.46 18.59 5.23
N TYR A 336 -1.22 18.67 4.75
CA TYR A 336 -0.04 18.36 5.54
C TYR A 336 0.45 19.62 6.26
N GLY A 337 1.21 19.43 7.34
CA GLY A 337 1.97 20.54 7.93
C GLY A 337 3.00 21.07 6.93
N ILE A 338 3.82 20.18 6.37
CA ILE A 338 4.82 20.52 5.34
C ILE A 338 4.68 19.56 4.15
N THR A 339 4.55 20.12 2.94
CA THR A 339 4.62 19.37 1.68
C THR A 339 5.71 19.95 0.79
N ILE A 340 6.66 19.12 0.37
CA ILE A 340 7.70 19.46 -0.59
C ILE A 340 7.57 18.54 -1.81
N ASP A 341 7.45 19.12 -3.00
CA ASP A 341 7.48 18.41 -4.27
C ASP A 341 8.63 18.94 -5.13
N GLY A 342 9.74 18.22 -5.09
CA GLY A 342 10.94 18.51 -5.85
C GLY A 342 11.02 17.71 -7.16
N ARG A 343 10.01 16.93 -7.52
CA ARG A 343 10.10 16.01 -8.66
C ARG A 343 10.50 16.73 -9.94
N PRO A 344 11.26 16.07 -10.84
CA PRO A 344 11.64 16.65 -12.12
C PRO A 344 10.44 17.19 -12.89
N ARG A 345 10.61 18.35 -13.52
CA ARG A 345 9.57 18.96 -14.36
C ARG A 345 9.48 18.32 -15.74
N ALA A 346 10.46 17.52 -16.11
CA ALA A 346 10.46 16.71 -17.32
C ALA A 346 11.15 15.36 -17.07
N SER A 347 10.76 14.34 -17.82
CA SER A 347 11.39 13.02 -17.81
C SER A 347 12.57 12.89 -18.78
N GLY A 348 12.86 13.95 -19.55
CA GLY A 348 13.91 13.98 -20.56
C GLY A 348 14.10 15.38 -21.18
N PRO A 349 15.06 15.52 -22.12
CA PRO A 349 15.26 16.76 -22.86
C PRO A 349 13.95 17.21 -23.50
N ASN A 350 13.64 18.49 -23.35
CA ASN A 350 12.37 19.06 -23.80
C ASN A 350 12.59 20.47 -24.35
N ALA A 351 11.72 20.88 -25.27
CA ALA A 351 11.83 22.16 -25.98
C ALA A 351 11.67 23.38 -25.06
N LEU A 352 11.08 23.20 -23.87
CA LEU A 352 10.88 24.25 -22.86
C LEU A 352 12.06 24.39 -21.89
N GLY A 353 13.09 23.54 -22.02
CA GLY A 353 14.29 23.56 -21.18
C GLY A 353 14.05 23.19 -19.72
N TYR A 354 12.96 22.49 -19.40
CA TYR A 354 12.68 22.07 -18.03
C TYR A 354 13.71 21.06 -17.53
N GLY A 355 14.14 21.24 -16.28
CA GLY A 355 15.07 20.36 -15.60
C GLY A 355 14.53 18.93 -15.49
N VAL A 356 15.41 17.96 -15.72
CA VAL A 356 15.17 16.53 -15.57
C VAL A 356 15.65 15.98 -14.22
N ASP A 357 16.33 16.82 -13.45
CA ASP A 357 16.82 16.51 -12.12
C ASP A 357 15.78 16.88 -11.06
N SER A 358 15.83 16.18 -9.94
CA SER A 358 15.06 16.52 -8.74
C SER A 358 15.55 17.84 -8.17
N ALA A 359 14.68 18.56 -7.48
CA ALA A 359 15.08 19.72 -6.69
C ALA A 359 16.03 19.26 -5.58
N THR A 360 16.94 20.13 -5.17
CA THR A 360 17.97 19.81 -4.18
C THR A 360 17.99 20.80 -3.01
N GLY A 361 18.45 20.32 -1.86
CA GLY A 361 18.79 21.13 -0.70
C GLY A 361 17.54 21.52 0.09
N LEU A 362 17.04 20.61 0.90
CA LEU A 362 15.99 20.89 1.88
C LEU A 362 16.56 20.68 3.27
N THR A 363 16.46 21.68 4.14
CA THR A 363 16.76 21.52 5.56
C THR A 363 15.55 21.92 6.38
N VAL A 364 15.05 20.98 7.19
CA VAL A 364 14.03 21.25 8.21
C VAL A 364 14.64 20.90 9.56
N SER A 365 14.69 21.87 10.48
CA SER A 365 15.32 21.65 11.78
C SER A 365 14.54 22.24 12.95
N ARG A 366 14.56 21.54 14.10
CA ARG A 366 13.92 21.99 15.35
C ARG A 366 12.46 22.41 15.16
N THR A 367 11.73 21.68 14.33
CA THR A 367 10.40 22.07 13.85
C THR A 367 9.34 21.14 14.44
N THR A 368 8.24 21.72 14.92
CA THR A 368 7.09 21.00 15.47
C THR A 368 5.95 20.96 14.46
N VAL A 369 5.40 19.77 14.21
CA VAL A 369 4.29 19.58 13.27
C VAL A 369 3.22 18.68 13.90
N SER A 370 2.01 19.19 14.13
CA SER A 370 1.00 18.40 14.84
C SER A 370 -0.45 18.61 14.39
N GLY A 371 -1.25 17.55 14.41
CA GLY A 371 -2.71 17.65 14.26
C GLY A 371 -3.16 18.12 12.88
N ASN A 372 -2.43 17.78 11.82
CA ASN A 372 -2.81 18.11 10.44
C ASN A 372 -3.55 16.90 9.83
N ALA A 373 -4.62 17.15 9.09
CA ALA A 373 -5.55 16.07 8.74
C ALA A 373 -4.99 15.07 7.71
N SER A 374 -4.09 15.48 6.81
CA SER A 374 -3.50 14.58 5.82
C SER A 374 -2.18 13.93 6.28
N GLY A 375 -1.39 14.63 7.09
CA GLY A 375 -0.16 14.13 7.70
C GLY A 375 0.83 15.21 8.13
N GLY A 376 2.01 14.80 8.58
CA GLY A 376 3.01 15.71 9.15
C GLY A 376 3.87 16.38 8.09
N VAL A 377 4.88 15.65 7.64
CA VAL A 377 5.86 16.09 6.65
C VAL A 377 5.85 15.13 5.47
N GLN A 378 5.62 15.65 4.26
CA GLN A 378 5.74 14.92 3.01
C GLN A 378 6.86 15.52 2.16
N VAL A 379 7.77 14.68 1.69
CA VAL A 379 8.82 15.06 0.73
C VAL A 379 8.75 14.13 -0.47
N SER A 380 8.53 14.70 -1.64
CA SER A 380 8.42 13.99 -2.91
C SER A 380 9.57 14.38 -3.83
N GLY A 381 10.37 13.41 -4.26
CA GLY A 381 11.42 13.57 -5.27
C GLY A 381 12.37 14.76 -5.04
N THR A 382 12.98 14.87 -3.86
CA THR A 382 13.92 15.95 -3.52
C THR A 382 15.25 15.34 -3.05
N ASP A 383 16.36 15.82 -3.59
CA ASP A 383 17.71 15.40 -3.22
C ASP A 383 18.28 16.26 -2.08
N GLU A 384 19.28 15.73 -1.36
CA GLU A 384 19.98 16.43 -0.28
C GLU A 384 19.00 16.97 0.79
N VAL A 385 18.19 16.07 1.34
CA VAL A 385 17.18 16.38 2.35
C VAL A 385 17.76 16.12 3.74
N ALA A 386 17.71 17.11 4.63
CA ALA A 386 18.09 17.00 6.03
C ALA A 386 16.91 17.36 6.94
N LEU A 387 16.41 16.37 7.67
CA LEU A 387 15.34 16.49 8.67
C LEU A 387 15.95 16.22 10.04
N ASP A 388 16.04 17.25 10.89
CA ASP A 388 16.86 17.24 12.10
C ASP A 388 16.14 17.81 13.33
N GLY A 389 16.02 17.05 14.41
CA GLY A 389 15.36 17.59 15.61
C GLY A 389 13.88 17.85 15.41
N LEU A 390 13.19 17.06 14.59
CA LEU A 390 11.75 17.25 14.36
C LEU A 390 10.93 16.68 15.53
N THR A 391 9.83 17.35 15.86
CA THR A 391 8.79 16.80 16.74
C THR A 391 7.50 16.73 15.95
N VAL A 392 7.09 15.53 15.53
CA VAL A 392 5.92 15.34 14.68
C VAL A 392 4.93 14.41 15.38
N THR A 393 3.70 14.89 15.59
CA THR A 393 2.63 14.11 16.21
C THR A 393 1.39 14.16 15.34
N GLN A 394 1.05 13.04 14.71
CA GLN A 394 -0.04 12.96 13.74
C GLN A 394 -0.90 11.73 13.97
N ASP A 395 -2.18 11.81 13.63
CA ASP A 395 -3.01 10.61 13.57
C ASP A 395 -2.48 9.67 12.48
N ARG A 396 -2.03 10.20 11.34
CA ARG A 396 -1.50 9.39 10.23
C ARG A 396 -0.30 10.06 9.59
N ARG A 397 0.62 9.23 9.07
CA ARG A 397 1.76 9.64 8.24
C ARG A 397 2.55 10.84 8.81
N PRO A 398 3.21 10.69 9.97
CA PRO A 398 4.09 11.73 10.52
C PRO A 398 5.17 12.14 9.51
N LEU A 399 5.84 11.17 8.90
CA LEU A 399 6.83 11.41 7.86
C LEU A 399 6.62 10.49 6.66
N ARG A 400 6.53 11.08 5.48
CA ARG A 400 6.39 10.36 4.21
C ARG A 400 7.41 10.85 3.18
N LEU A 401 8.23 9.95 2.69
CA LEU A 401 9.23 10.17 1.65
C LEU A 401 8.82 9.37 0.40
N VAL A 402 8.72 10.03 -0.75
CA VAL A 402 8.13 9.41 -1.95
C VAL A 402 8.93 9.75 -3.18
N GLY A 403 9.09 8.76 -4.05
CA GLY A 403 9.70 8.95 -5.35
C GLY A 403 11.21 9.01 -5.23
N ARG A 404 11.84 9.30 -6.37
CA ARG A 404 13.30 9.26 -6.50
C ARG A 404 13.94 10.45 -5.79
N SER A 405 14.58 10.17 -4.66
CA SER A 405 15.47 11.07 -3.93
C SER A 405 16.81 10.40 -3.67
N THR A 406 17.84 11.22 -3.45
CA THR A 406 19.17 10.82 -3.02
C THR A 406 19.58 11.62 -1.80
N SER A 407 20.32 10.98 -0.88
CA SER A 407 20.90 11.63 0.30
C SER A 407 19.85 12.29 1.20
N THR A 408 18.88 11.50 1.67
CA THR A 408 17.90 11.97 2.67
C THR A 408 18.33 11.51 4.06
N VAL A 409 18.52 12.43 4.99
CA VAL A 409 18.89 12.12 6.38
C VAL A 409 17.79 12.60 7.31
N VAL A 410 17.25 11.69 8.11
CA VAL A 410 16.35 11.95 9.23
C VAL A 410 17.11 11.62 10.50
N ARG A 411 17.27 12.58 11.41
CA ARG A 411 18.00 12.36 12.65
C ARG A 411 17.46 13.13 13.83
N ASP A 412 17.79 12.64 15.03
CA ASP A 412 17.53 13.33 16.29
C ASP A 412 16.05 13.73 16.45
N SER A 413 15.13 12.97 15.85
CA SER A 413 13.72 13.36 15.71
C SER A 413 12.80 12.48 16.55
N SER A 414 11.71 13.06 17.04
CA SER A 414 10.62 12.37 17.74
C SER A 414 9.37 12.37 16.85
N LEU A 415 8.97 11.19 16.39
CA LEU A 415 7.87 11.01 15.45
C LEU A 415 6.82 10.08 16.08
N THR A 416 5.57 10.54 16.16
CA THR A 416 4.46 9.82 16.78
C THR A 416 3.29 9.70 15.82
N SER A 417 2.79 8.48 15.63
CA SER A 417 1.65 8.13 14.78
C SER A 417 0.52 7.50 15.60
N GLY A 418 -0.68 8.06 15.51
CA GLY A 418 -1.89 7.46 16.07
C GLY A 418 -2.37 6.23 15.29
N ARG A 419 -2.08 6.17 13.98
CA ARG A 419 -2.55 5.16 13.02
C ARG A 419 -1.59 5.07 11.83
N GLY A 420 -1.28 3.85 11.41
CA GLY A 420 -0.38 3.62 10.27
C GLY A 420 1.09 3.88 10.60
N PRO A 421 2.00 3.77 9.61
CA PRO A 421 3.43 3.86 9.83
C PRO A 421 3.87 5.25 10.29
N VAL A 422 4.87 5.30 11.18
CA VAL A 422 5.48 6.56 11.65
C VAL A 422 6.33 7.19 10.54
N VAL A 423 7.14 6.38 9.87
CA VAL A 423 7.94 6.77 8.70
C VAL A 423 7.59 5.87 7.54
N GLN A 424 7.23 6.47 6.41
CA GLN A 424 6.94 5.75 5.17
C GLN A 424 7.93 6.18 4.08
N VAL A 425 8.57 5.22 3.41
CA VAL A 425 9.51 5.46 2.31
C VAL A 425 9.10 4.66 1.08
N ASP A 426 8.64 5.35 0.05
CA ASP A 426 8.04 4.75 -1.14
C ASP A 426 8.77 5.14 -2.43
N ASP A 427 8.59 4.32 -3.48
CA ASP A 427 8.81 4.69 -4.88
C ASP A 427 10.26 5.07 -5.28
N GLY A 428 11.25 4.34 -4.75
CA GLY A 428 12.60 4.33 -5.30
C GLY A 428 13.54 5.40 -4.74
N ALA A 429 13.29 5.86 -3.51
CA ALA A 429 14.23 6.68 -2.76
C ALA A 429 15.53 5.91 -2.52
N ARG A 430 16.68 6.61 -2.54
CA ARG A 430 18.02 6.02 -2.37
C ARG A 430 18.84 6.79 -1.34
N GLY A 431 19.65 6.09 -0.56
CA GLY A 431 20.47 6.71 0.48
C GLY A 431 19.63 7.46 1.52
N VAL A 432 18.49 6.89 1.91
CA VAL A 432 17.70 7.40 3.04
C VAL A 432 18.33 6.85 4.32
N VAL A 433 18.69 7.73 5.26
CA VAL A 433 19.27 7.36 6.55
C VAL A 433 18.37 7.89 7.64
N LEU A 434 17.76 7.00 8.42
CA LEU A 434 16.99 7.30 9.62
C LEU A 434 17.80 6.88 10.84
N ARG A 435 18.22 7.85 11.67
CA ARG A 435 19.09 7.56 12.81
C ARG A 435 18.83 8.33 14.09
N ARG A 436 19.20 7.76 15.24
CA ARG A 436 19.15 8.44 16.55
C ARG A 436 17.81 9.13 16.79
N SER A 437 16.71 8.48 16.41
CA SER A 437 15.36 9.03 16.48
C SER A 437 14.45 8.14 17.31
N THR A 438 13.42 8.72 17.91
CA THR A 438 12.39 8.03 18.68
C THR A 438 11.12 7.95 17.84
N LEU A 439 10.66 6.74 17.56
CA LEU A 439 9.46 6.47 16.76
C LEU A 439 8.42 5.78 17.64
N VAL A 440 7.23 6.37 17.72
CA VAL A 440 6.10 5.80 18.48
C VAL A 440 4.91 5.60 17.54
N GLY A 441 4.61 4.36 17.21
CA GLY A 441 3.52 4.01 16.29
C GLY A 441 2.54 3.02 16.90
N THR A 442 1.30 3.02 16.43
CA THR A 442 0.32 2.00 16.86
C THR A 442 0.45 0.70 16.07
N THR A 443 0.72 0.77 14.77
CA THR A 443 0.77 -0.39 13.87
C THR A 443 2.14 -0.66 13.26
N SER A 444 2.92 0.39 12.97
CA SER A 444 4.24 0.23 12.40
C SER A 444 5.13 1.43 12.69
N GLY A 445 6.43 1.17 12.89
CA GLY A 445 7.44 2.22 13.02
C GLY A 445 7.86 2.72 11.64
N VAL A 446 8.55 1.89 10.88
CA VAL A 446 9.09 2.23 9.56
C VAL A 446 8.53 1.26 8.51
N ASP A 447 8.01 1.81 7.42
CA ASP A 447 7.57 1.02 6.27
C ASP A 447 8.28 1.50 5.01
N VAL A 448 8.94 0.57 4.32
CA VAL A 448 9.78 0.83 3.15
C VAL A 448 9.31 -0.04 1.99
N THR A 449 8.95 0.61 0.87
CA THR A 449 8.57 -0.06 -0.37
C THR A 449 9.52 0.33 -1.50
N SER A 450 10.20 -0.68 -2.07
CA SER A 450 11.06 -0.56 -3.26
C SER A 450 12.10 0.58 -3.19
N SER A 451 12.65 0.84 -2.01
CA SER A 451 13.55 1.96 -1.71
C SER A 451 14.78 1.51 -0.90
N GLN A 452 15.85 2.30 -0.90
CA GLN A 452 17.09 2.00 -0.18
C GLN A 452 17.20 2.81 1.11
N VAL A 453 17.20 2.12 2.26
CA VAL A 453 17.11 2.76 3.58
C VAL A 453 18.10 2.17 4.58
N GLU A 454 18.76 3.03 5.34
CA GLU A 454 19.48 2.67 6.57
C GLU A 454 18.66 3.11 7.79
N VAL A 455 18.26 2.16 8.62
CA VAL A 455 17.55 2.39 9.89
C VAL A 455 18.50 2.05 11.03
N VAL A 456 19.07 3.07 11.65
CA VAL A 456 20.27 2.93 12.49
C VAL A 456 20.12 3.62 13.85
N ASP A 457 20.40 2.91 14.95
CA ASP A 457 20.48 3.50 16.30
C ASP A 457 19.18 4.26 16.71
N ASN A 458 18.00 3.73 16.37
CA ASN A 458 16.71 4.33 16.72
C ASN A 458 16.03 3.61 17.90
N GLU A 459 15.16 4.32 18.60
CA GLU A 459 14.23 3.76 19.58
C GLU A 459 12.85 3.65 18.93
N ILE A 460 12.35 2.43 18.74
CA ILE A 460 11.10 2.17 18.03
C ILE A 460 10.13 1.45 18.96
N THR A 461 9.07 2.17 19.33
CA THR A 461 7.95 1.60 20.08
C THR A 461 6.76 1.43 19.15
N VAL A 462 6.30 0.19 18.99
CA VAL A 462 5.06 -0.12 18.27
C VAL A 462 4.05 -0.73 19.25
N GLY A 463 2.78 -0.36 19.12
CA GLY A 463 1.68 -1.02 19.83
C GLY A 463 1.56 -2.48 19.39
N ARG A 464 0.77 -2.74 18.35
CA ARG A 464 0.63 -4.07 17.74
C ARG A 464 0.92 -4.01 16.25
N GLY A 465 1.95 -4.73 15.78
CA GLY A 465 2.25 -4.84 14.36
C GLY A 465 3.72 -5.15 14.08
N ILE A 466 4.38 -4.32 13.26
CA ILE A 466 5.76 -4.57 12.79
C ILE A 466 6.60 -3.30 12.99
N ALA A 467 7.75 -3.41 13.65
CA ALA A 467 8.59 -2.25 13.91
C ALA A 467 9.23 -1.68 12.64
N VAL A 468 9.81 -2.54 11.80
CA VAL A 468 10.36 -2.15 10.49
C VAL A 468 9.97 -3.17 9.43
N SER A 469 9.32 -2.70 8.38
CA SER A 469 8.96 -3.46 7.18
C SER A 469 9.76 -2.95 5.98
N VAL A 470 10.42 -3.86 5.26
CA VAL A 470 11.15 -3.53 4.03
C VAL A 470 10.76 -4.51 2.94
N ALA A 471 10.04 -4.03 1.94
CA ALA A 471 9.44 -4.86 0.90
C ALA A 471 9.76 -4.39 -0.53
N GLY A 472 9.81 -5.35 -1.45
CA GLY A 472 9.89 -5.13 -2.89
C GLY A 472 11.26 -5.39 -3.50
N ALA A 473 11.29 -5.83 -4.76
CA ALA A 473 12.48 -6.35 -5.43
C ALA A 473 13.67 -5.38 -5.53
N ARG A 474 13.43 -4.07 -5.37
CA ARG A 474 14.48 -3.02 -5.38
C ARG A 474 14.81 -2.48 -4.00
N ALA A 475 14.17 -2.99 -2.95
CA ALA A 475 14.45 -2.57 -1.60
C ALA A 475 15.83 -3.09 -1.18
N ALA A 476 16.64 -2.25 -0.56
CA ALA A 476 17.95 -2.63 -0.03
C ALA A 476 18.25 -1.79 1.21
N GLY A 477 19.14 -2.24 2.08
CA GLY A 477 19.41 -1.45 3.27
C GLY A 477 20.07 -2.18 4.41
N THR A 478 20.15 -1.46 5.52
CA THR A 478 20.67 -1.98 6.79
C THR A 478 19.76 -1.53 7.92
N ILE A 479 19.37 -2.47 8.76
CA ILE A 479 18.64 -2.23 10.00
C ILE A 479 19.57 -2.65 11.14
N ARG A 480 20.19 -1.69 11.83
CA ARG A 480 21.17 -1.98 12.89
C ARG A 480 21.09 -1.09 14.13
N GLY A 481 21.49 -1.62 15.28
CA GLY A 481 21.62 -0.82 16.52
C GLY A 481 20.31 -0.29 17.08
N ASN A 482 19.15 -0.72 16.55
CA ASN A 482 17.85 -0.21 17.00
C ASN A 482 17.39 -0.93 18.27
N THR A 483 16.75 -0.19 19.16
CA THR A 483 16.02 -0.75 20.32
C THR A 483 14.54 -0.77 19.98
N VAL A 484 13.94 -1.97 20.01
CA VAL A 484 12.57 -2.18 19.54
C VAL A 484 11.71 -2.77 20.66
N VAL A 485 10.55 -2.17 20.88
CA VAL A 485 9.55 -2.57 21.88
C VAL A 485 8.18 -2.65 21.22
N GLY A 486 7.40 -3.69 21.52
CA GLY A 486 6.06 -3.86 20.98
C GLY A 486 5.55 -5.30 20.98
N GLU A 487 4.40 -5.53 20.36
CA GLU A 487 3.86 -6.87 20.11
C GLU A 487 3.52 -7.10 18.65
N GLY A 488 3.71 -8.33 18.15
CA GLY A 488 3.37 -8.70 16.78
C GLY A 488 4.09 -9.95 16.30
N PRO A 489 3.87 -10.37 15.03
CA PRO A 489 4.43 -11.62 14.52
C PRO A 489 5.96 -11.59 14.46
N ASP A 490 6.54 -10.44 14.08
CA ASP A 490 7.98 -10.21 14.09
C ASP A 490 8.27 -8.71 14.21
N ALA A 491 9.42 -8.37 14.81
CA ALA A 491 9.88 -6.99 14.92
C ALA A 491 10.31 -6.45 13.54
N PHE A 492 10.89 -7.32 12.70
CA PHE A 492 11.42 -6.97 11.40
C PHE A 492 10.79 -7.84 10.32
N ALA A 493 10.14 -7.22 9.33
CA ALA A 493 9.57 -7.94 8.20
C ALA A 493 10.35 -7.64 6.92
N VAL A 494 11.08 -8.63 6.43
CA VAL A 494 11.83 -8.58 5.17
C VAL A 494 11.44 -9.80 4.32
N PRO A 495 10.43 -9.67 3.43
CA PRO A 495 10.02 -10.78 2.56
C PRO A 495 11.17 -11.27 1.68
N GLU A 496 11.24 -12.58 1.38
CA GLU A 496 12.29 -13.18 0.53
C GLU A 496 12.38 -12.54 -0.86
N ALA A 497 11.26 -12.04 -1.39
CA ALA A 497 11.20 -11.35 -2.68
C ALA A 497 11.76 -9.92 -2.64
N SER A 498 12.23 -9.46 -1.48
CA SER A 498 12.89 -8.15 -1.31
C SER A 498 14.35 -8.21 -1.76
N GLY A 499 14.95 -7.06 -2.05
CA GLY A 499 16.39 -7.03 -2.35
C GLY A 499 17.25 -7.21 -1.09
N THR A 500 18.53 -6.85 -1.17
CA THR A 500 19.51 -7.12 -0.11
C THR A 500 19.32 -6.20 1.10
N VAL A 501 18.72 -6.74 2.17
CA VAL A 501 18.56 -6.06 3.46
C VAL A 501 19.32 -6.82 4.53
N THR A 502 20.19 -6.14 5.27
CA THR A 502 20.91 -6.71 6.41
C THR A 502 20.27 -6.27 7.72
N VAL A 503 20.01 -7.22 8.61
CA VAL A 503 19.47 -6.98 9.96
C VAL A 503 20.49 -7.50 10.96
N ALA A 504 21.07 -6.62 11.78
CA ALA A 504 22.13 -6.98 12.73
C ALA A 504 22.10 -6.08 13.97
N ASP A 505 22.60 -6.57 15.10
CA ASP A 505 22.84 -5.76 16.31
C ASP A 505 21.62 -4.96 16.82
N ASN A 506 20.40 -5.46 16.63
CA ASN A 506 19.19 -4.84 17.16
C ASN A 506 18.78 -5.49 18.49
N THR A 507 18.29 -4.67 19.43
CA THR A 507 17.78 -5.14 20.73
C THR A 507 16.27 -5.32 20.64
N THR A 508 15.82 -6.58 20.66
CA THR A 508 14.39 -6.97 20.58
C THR A 508 13.88 -7.60 21.88
N THR A 509 14.59 -7.45 23.00
CA THR A 509 14.18 -8.00 24.30
C THR A 509 12.83 -7.47 24.80
N GLY A 510 12.41 -6.30 24.31
CA GLY A 510 11.09 -5.71 24.57
C GLY A 510 10.00 -6.11 23.58
N TRP A 511 10.30 -6.97 22.59
CA TRP A 511 9.33 -7.44 21.61
C TRP A 511 8.62 -8.71 22.07
N ARG A 512 7.29 -8.74 21.97
CA ARG A 512 6.47 -9.90 22.25
C ARG A 512 5.97 -10.52 20.95
N THR A 513 6.54 -11.67 20.60
CA THR A 513 6.10 -12.43 19.43
C THR A 513 4.72 -13.03 19.66
N THR A 514 3.74 -12.64 18.83
CA THR A 514 2.43 -13.30 18.78
C THR A 514 2.45 -14.37 17.68
N HIS A 515 2.22 -15.63 18.04
CA HIS A 515 2.14 -16.70 17.04
C HIS A 515 0.75 -16.70 16.38
N ARG A 516 0.69 -16.46 15.06
CA ARG A 516 -0.56 -16.41 14.28
C ARG A 516 -1.47 -17.63 14.50
N VAL A 517 -0.89 -18.82 14.70
CA VAL A 517 -1.66 -20.05 14.99
C VAL A 517 -2.32 -19.97 16.35
N LEU A 518 -1.63 -19.45 17.36
CA LEU A 518 -2.17 -19.32 18.72
C LEU A 518 -3.29 -18.27 18.75
N GLU A 519 -3.10 -17.16 18.05
CA GLU A 519 -4.12 -16.11 17.91
C GLU A 519 -5.35 -16.59 17.10
N TRP A 520 -5.14 -17.39 16.04
CA TRP A 520 -6.24 -18.01 15.30
C TRP A 520 -7.01 -19.04 16.15
N VAL A 521 -6.31 -19.86 16.94
CA VAL A 521 -6.93 -20.81 17.88
C VAL A 521 -7.70 -20.08 18.98
N GLU A 522 -7.15 -18.97 19.48
CA GLU A 522 -7.79 -18.13 20.50
C GLU A 522 -9.08 -17.47 19.98
N HIS A 523 -9.08 -17.01 18.72
CA HIS A 523 -10.27 -16.46 18.06
C HIS A 523 -11.23 -17.54 17.52
N ASN A 524 -10.77 -18.78 17.33
CA ASN A 524 -11.57 -19.89 16.80
C ASN A 524 -11.43 -21.14 17.70
N PRO A 525 -11.98 -21.11 18.93
CA PRO A 525 -11.75 -22.17 19.92
C PRO A 525 -12.24 -23.56 19.47
N PHE A 526 -13.22 -23.61 18.56
CA PHE A 526 -13.76 -24.86 18.02
C PHE A 526 -13.04 -25.36 16.76
N ALA A 527 -12.20 -24.56 16.11
CA ALA A 527 -11.56 -24.95 14.86
C ALA A 527 -10.57 -26.12 15.00
N PRO A 528 -9.78 -26.25 16.09
CA PRO A 528 -8.96 -27.45 16.35
C PRO A 528 -9.80 -28.74 16.43
N LEU A 529 -10.99 -28.65 17.03
CA LEU A 529 -11.93 -29.77 17.15
C LEU A 529 -12.42 -30.22 15.76
N TRP A 530 -12.79 -29.28 14.89
CA TRP A 530 -13.23 -29.58 13.53
C TRP A 530 -12.13 -30.20 12.67
N VAL A 531 -10.90 -29.70 12.78
CA VAL A 531 -9.74 -30.30 12.10
C VAL A 531 -9.54 -31.75 12.56
N ALA A 532 -9.64 -32.03 13.87
CA ALA A 532 -9.53 -33.38 14.40
C ALA A 532 -10.66 -34.31 13.88
N ILE A 533 -11.90 -33.82 13.85
CA ILE A 533 -13.07 -34.58 13.35
C ILE A 533 -12.91 -34.93 11.86
N LEU A 534 -12.38 -34.02 11.05
CA LEU A 534 -12.19 -34.23 9.61
C LEU A 534 -10.96 -35.09 9.27
N LEU A 535 -9.95 -35.16 10.15
CA LEU A 535 -8.75 -35.97 9.94
C LEU A 535 -9.06 -37.48 9.93
N VAL A 536 -9.96 -37.92 10.80
CA VAL A 536 -10.35 -39.34 10.96
C VAL A 536 -10.91 -39.94 9.66
N PRO A 537 -11.93 -39.35 8.99
CA PRO A 537 -12.42 -39.87 7.72
C PRO A 537 -11.40 -39.72 6.58
N ALA A 538 -10.55 -38.69 6.57
CA ALA A 538 -9.52 -38.53 5.54
C ALA A 538 -8.48 -39.67 5.54
N ILE A 539 -8.04 -40.10 6.73
CA ILE A 539 -7.17 -41.27 6.91
C ILE A 539 -7.92 -42.56 6.54
N GLY A 540 -9.20 -42.69 6.90
CA GLY A 540 -10.04 -43.83 6.51
C GLY A 540 -10.20 -43.98 4.99
N VAL A 541 -10.44 -42.88 4.28
CA VAL A 541 -10.65 -42.87 2.81
C VAL A 541 -9.39 -43.25 2.06
N THR A 542 -8.21 -42.76 2.47
CA THR A 542 -6.93 -43.13 1.86
C THR A 542 -6.66 -44.63 1.99
N PHE A 543 -7.03 -45.24 3.12
CA PHE A 543 -6.92 -46.68 3.32
C PHE A 543 -7.87 -47.48 2.40
N ILE A 544 -9.12 -47.02 2.25
CA ILE A 544 -10.12 -47.64 1.37
C ILE A 544 -9.70 -47.54 -0.12
N LEU A 545 -9.19 -46.38 -0.55
CA LEU A 545 -8.73 -46.19 -1.92
C LEU A 545 -7.51 -47.06 -2.25
N ARG A 546 -6.57 -47.23 -1.30
CA ARG A 546 -5.42 -48.13 -1.44
C ARG A 546 -5.88 -49.58 -1.61
N ARG A 547 -6.86 -50.02 -0.81
CA ARG A 547 -7.47 -51.36 -0.92
C ARG A 547 -8.17 -51.58 -2.27
N HIS A 548 -8.86 -50.58 -2.80
CA HIS A 548 -9.53 -50.69 -4.10
C HIS A 548 -8.59 -50.70 -5.31
N ARG A 549 -7.39 -50.12 -5.22
CA ARG A 549 -6.36 -50.26 -6.26
C ARG A 549 -5.84 -51.71 -6.28
N MET A 550 -5.53 -52.26 -5.10
CA MET A 550 -5.04 -53.62 -4.95
C MET A 550 -5.99 -54.68 -5.53
N HIS A 551 -7.30 -54.54 -5.30
CA HIS A 551 -8.30 -55.44 -5.89
C HIS A 551 -8.43 -55.33 -7.43
N ARG A 552 -8.09 -54.18 -8.02
CA ARG A 552 -8.10 -54.00 -9.47
C ARG A 552 -6.89 -54.63 -10.14
N ASP A 553 -5.72 -54.54 -9.51
CA ASP A 553 -4.49 -55.13 -10.01
C ASP A 553 -4.56 -56.67 -9.99
N LEU A 554 -5.12 -57.25 -8.92
CA LEU A 554 -5.40 -58.69 -8.84
C LEU A 554 -6.32 -59.15 -9.98
N ARG A 555 -7.43 -58.43 -10.23
CA ARG A 555 -8.37 -58.77 -11.32
C ARG A 555 -7.71 -58.70 -12.69
N ARG A 556 -6.89 -57.70 -12.96
CA ARG A 556 -6.14 -57.58 -14.22
C ARG A 556 -5.18 -58.73 -14.44
N LEU A 557 -4.43 -59.10 -13.40
CA LEU A 557 -3.52 -60.24 -13.47
C LEU A 557 -4.30 -61.53 -13.77
N THR A 558 -5.44 -61.72 -13.11
CA THR A 558 -6.34 -62.84 -13.38
C THR A 558 -6.77 -62.87 -14.86
N GLU A 559 -7.32 -61.76 -15.35
CA GLU A 559 -7.89 -61.65 -16.69
C GLU A 559 -6.82 -61.87 -17.76
N GLU A 560 -5.62 -61.30 -17.56
CA GLU A 560 -4.48 -61.49 -18.46
C GLU A 560 -3.96 -62.95 -18.45
N THR A 561 -3.92 -63.62 -17.30
CA THR A 561 -3.54 -65.03 -17.23
C THR A 561 -4.52 -65.97 -17.92
N VAL A 562 -5.82 -65.72 -17.76
CA VAL A 562 -6.88 -66.50 -18.42
C VAL A 562 -6.83 -66.31 -19.94
N ILE A 563 -6.60 -65.09 -20.41
CA ILE A 563 -6.44 -64.80 -21.84
C ILE A 563 -5.17 -65.47 -22.40
N ALA A 564 -4.07 -65.48 -21.64
CA ALA A 564 -2.83 -66.16 -22.04
C ALA A 564 -3.01 -67.69 -22.14
N MET A 565 -3.70 -68.31 -21.17
CA MET A 565 -4.10 -69.73 -21.22
C MET A 565 -4.95 -70.06 -22.45
N ALA A 566 -5.97 -69.24 -22.72
CA ALA A 566 -6.85 -69.44 -23.89
C ALA A 566 -6.07 -69.32 -25.21
N LYS A 567 -5.06 -68.43 -25.26
CA LYS A 567 -4.18 -68.24 -26.43
C LYS A 567 -3.19 -69.39 -26.61
N ALA A 568 -2.68 -69.96 -25.51
CA ALA A 568 -1.84 -71.17 -25.53
C ALA A 568 -2.63 -72.39 -26.02
N ARG A 569 -3.88 -72.54 -25.57
CA ARG A 569 -4.78 -73.65 -25.98
C ARG A 569 -5.16 -73.60 -27.47
N ARG A 570 -5.25 -72.40 -28.07
CA ARG A 570 -5.46 -72.21 -29.52
C ARG A 570 -4.22 -72.51 -30.39
N ARG A 571 -3.02 -72.54 -29.82
CA ARG A 571 -1.76 -72.80 -30.55
C ARG A 571 -1.34 -74.27 -30.58
N GLY A 572 -2.21 -75.18 -30.12
CA GLY A 572 -1.97 -76.63 -30.21
C GLY A 572 -0.93 -77.18 -29.23
N THR A 573 -0.59 -76.44 -28.17
CA THR A 573 0.26 -76.95 -27.09
C THR A 573 -0.59 -77.83 -26.15
N PRO A 574 -0.18 -79.07 -25.82
CA PRO A 574 -1.00 -79.95 -24.98
C PRO A 574 -1.15 -79.37 -23.57
N VAL A 575 -2.40 -79.27 -23.11
CA VAL A 575 -2.77 -78.91 -21.74
C VAL A 575 -2.96 -80.21 -20.96
N ALA A 576 -2.25 -80.36 -19.84
CA ALA A 576 -2.42 -81.49 -18.92
C ALA A 576 -3.86 -81.57 -18.38
N PRO A 577 -4.43 -82.77 -18.15
CA PRO A 577 -5.82 -82.93 -17.77
C PRO A 577 -6.11 -82.39 -16.36
N ALA A 578 -7.29 -81.79 -16.23
CA ALA A 578 -7.86 -81.33 -14.97
C ALA A 578 -8.12 -82.50 -14.02
N ILE A 579 -7.70 -82.35 -12.76
CA ILE A 579 -8.04 -83.27 -11.68
C ILE A 579 -9.53 -83.09 -11.35
N VAL A 580 -10.30 -84.15 -11.54
CA VAL A 580 -11.66 -84.34 -11.03
C VAL A 580 -11.54 -84.89 -9.60
N LEU A 581 -12.19 -84.26 -8.63
CA LEU A 581 -12.44 -84.84 -7.31
C LEU A 581 -13.95 -85.06 -7.16
N ASP A 582 -14.32 -86.32 -6.93
CA ASP A 582 -15.69 -86.81 -6.76
C ASP A 582 -16.39 -86.23 -5.52
N PRO A 583 -17.73 -86.10 -5.54
CA PRO A 583 -18.53 -85.63 -4.41
C PRO A 583 -18.84 -86.77 -3.44
N VAL A 584 -18.44 -86.65 -2.17
CA VAL A 584 -18.91 -87.54 -1.10
C VAL A 584 -20.12 -86.90 -0.40
N LEU A 585 -21.24 -87.63 -0.48
CA LEU A 585 -22.52 -87.38 0.18
C LEU A 585 -22.39 -87.29 1.71
N ALA A 586 -23.15 -86.37 2.29
CA ALA A 586 -23.56 -86.42 3.68
C ALA A 586 -24.51 -87.60 3.95
N PRO A 587 -24.60 -88.04 5.22
CA PRO A 587 -25.92 -88.34 5.77
C PRO A 587 -26.19 -87.57 7.05
N ALA A 588 -27.49 -87.38 7.28
CA ALA A 588 -28.09 -86.66 8.38
C ALA A 588 -28.45 -87.57 9.57
N ALA A 589 -28.60 -86.89 10.71
CA ALA A 589 -29.61 -87.09 11.76
C ALA A 589 -29.30 -87.94 13.01
N ALA A 590 -29.62 -87.27 14.13
CA ALA A 590 -30.37 -87.73 15.30
C ALA A 590 -29.60 -88.09 16.60
N SER A 591 -29.70 -87.13 17.54
CA SER A 591 -30.28 -87.25 18.88
C SER A 591 -29.73 -88.26 19.91
N ALA A 592 -29.26 -87.67 21.03
CA ALA A 592 -29.80 -87.81 22.39
C ALA A 592 -28.87 -88.38 23.49
N THR A 593 -29.02 -87.73 24.66
CA THR A 593 -28.83 -88.18 26.06
C THR A 593 -27.43 -88.23 26.71
N ALA A 594 -27.32 -87.42 27.78
CA ALA A 594 -26.37 -87.49 28.91
C ALA A 594 -26.62 -88.77 29.77
N PRO A 595 -25.84 -89.16 30.84
CA PRO A 595 -25.22 -88.30 31.87
C PRO A 595 -23.83 -88.72 32.46
N VAL A 596 -23.24 -87.75 33.17
CA VAL A 596 -22.39 -87.79 34.40
C VAL A 596 -21.67 -89.09 34.82
N GLU A 597 -20.33 -89.06 34.92
CA GLU A 597 -19.57 -89.48 36.13
C GLU A 597 -18.10 -88.98 36.13
N THR A 598 -17.60 -88.66 37.32
CA THR A 598 -16.32 -88.01 37.66
C THR A 598 -15.18 -88.99 37.99
N ARG A 599 -13.94 -88.75 37.53
CA ARG A 599 -12.67 -89.03 38.24
C ARG A 599 -11.44 -88.42 37.50
N PRO A 600 -10.28 -88.21 38.17
CA PRO A 600 -9.38 -87.09 37.90
C PRO A 600 -8.05 -87.44 37.21
N ALA A 601 -7.44 -86.38 36.66
CA ALA A 601 -6.01 -86.15 36.40
C ALA A 601 -5.26 -87.13 35.49
N THR A 602 -5.22 -86.79 34.19
CA THR A 602 -3.98 -86.85 33.40
C THR A 602 -4.01 -85.74 32.35
N ILE A 603 -2.99 -84.90 32.33
CA ILE A 603 -2.81 -83.78 31.40
C ILE A 603 -2.71 -84.35 29.97
N PRO A 604 -3.63 -84.03 29.04
CA PRO A 604 -3.43 -84.34 27.63
C PRO A 604 -2.45 -83.33 27.00
N PRO A 605 -1.58 -83.76 26.07
CA PRO A 605 -0.69 -82.88 25.33
C PRO A 605 -1.49 -81.82 24.55
N PRO A 606 -0.93 -80.61 24.34
CA PRO A 606 -1.62 -79.55 23.63
C PRO A 606 -2.06 -80.02 22.24
N PRO A 607 -3.26 -79.63 21.77
CA PRO A 607 -3.71 -79.95 20.43
C PRO A 607 -2.69 -79.44 19.40
N PRO A 608 -2.47 -80.17 18.28
CA PRO A 608 -1.65 -79.66 17.21
C PRO A 608 -2.18 -78.28 16.78
N PRO A 609 -1.30 -77.32 16.48
CA PRO A 609 -1.71 -76.00 16.04
C PRO A 609 -2.64 -76.15 14.83
N PRO A 610 -3.72 -75.34 14.73
CA PRO A 610 -4.55 -75.35 13.53
C PRO A 610 -3.66 -75.08 12.34
N GLU A 611 -3.77 -75.94 11.32
CA GLU A 611 -3.10 -75.79 10.03
C GLU A 611 -3.25 -74.34 9.57
N GLU A 612 -2.13 -73.64 9.45
CA GLU A 612 -2.09 -72.21 9.16
C GLU A 612 -2.52 -71.99 7.71
N VAL A 613 -3.83 -71.97 7.48
CA VAL A 613 -4.41 -71.52 6.21
C VAL A 613 -4.05 -70.04 6.07
N THR A 614 -2.94 -69.80 5.36
CA THR A 614 -2.44 -68.45 5.11
C THR A 614 -3.55 -67.56 4.54
N ARG A 615 -3.52 -66.26 4.88
CA ARG A 615 -4.52 -65.26 4.46
C ARG A 615 -4.74 -65.25 2.93
N THR A 616 -3.76 -65.72 2.17
CA THR A 616 -3.76 -65.92 0.72
C THR A 616 -4.77 -66.99 0.28
N ASP A 617 -4.89 -68.13 0.96
CA ASP A 617 -5.85 -69.19 0.61
C ASP A 617 -7.30 -68.77 0.82
N ARG A 618 -7.56 -67.96 1.85
CA ARG A 618 -8.89 -67.37 2.10
C ARG A 618 -9.31 -66.32 1.06
N LEU A 619 -8.35 -65.72 0.36
CA LEU A 619 -8.60 -64.72 -0.69
C LEU A 619 -8.92 -65.37 -2.04
N VAL A 620 -8.52 -66.63 -2.26
CA VAL A 620 -8.75 -67.37 -3.52
C VAL A 620 -10.09 -68.10 -3.52
N THR A 621 -10.59 -68.56 -2.38
CA THR A 621 -11.81 -69.38 -2.29
C THR A 621 -13.14 -68.61 -2.33
N ARG A 622 -13.15 -67.27 -2.24
CA ARG A 622 -14.38 -66.45 -2.32
C ARG A 622 -14.24 -65.29 -3.29
N GLY A 623 -14.30 -65.61 -4.58
CA GLY A 623 -14.72 -64.67 -5.63
C GLY A 623 -13.67 -64.36 -6.70
N ALA A 624 -14.03 -64.70 -7.94
CA ALA A 624 -13.41 -64.32 -9.21
C ALA A 624 -12.26 -65.17 -9.79
N MET A 625 -11.96 -66.36 -9.26
CA MET A 625 -11.06 -67.32 -9.90
C MET A 625 -11.60 -68.76 -9.82
N GLY A 626 -12.58 -69.10 -10.66
CA GLY A 626 -13.04 -70.48 -10.80
C GLY A 626 -12.12 -71.37 -11.65
N GLN A 627 -11.00 -70.83 -12.16
CA GLN A 627 -10.11 -71.51 -13.13
C GLN A 627 -8.74 -71.91 -12.57
N PHE A 628 -8.41 -71.51 -11.34
CA PHE A 628 -7.14 -71.84 -10.69
C PHE A 628 -7.42 -72.45 -9.31
N ALA A 629 -6.73 -73.54 -8.99
CA ALA A 629 -6.98 -74.29 -7.76
C ALA A 629 -6.39 -73.60 -6.51
N SER A 630 -5.37 -72.75 -6.68
CA SER A 630 -4.69 -72.05 -5.58
C SER A 630 -3.94 -70.80 -6.06
N ALA A 631 -3.42 -70.02 -5.11
CA ALA A 631 -2.53 -68.88 -5.41
C ALA A 631 -1.21 -69.34 -6.05
N GLU A 632 -0.74 -70.55 -5.71
CA GLU A 632 0.41 -71.20 -6.32
C GLU A 632 0.14 -71.53 -7.79
N ASP A 633 -1.03 -72.11 -8.08
CA ASP A 633 -1.45 -72.49 -9.44
C ASP A 633 -1.57 -71.26 -10.37
N LEU A 634 -2.19 -70.19 -9.87
CA LEU A 634 -2.23 -68.90 -10.56
C LEU A 634 -0.82 -68.33 -10.79
N ALA A 635 0.07 -68.39 -9.79
CA ALA A 635 1.41 -67.83 -9.89
C ALA A 635 2.25 -68.57 -10.94
N ILE A 636 2.17 -69.91 -10.97
CA ILE A 636 2.85 -70.76 -11.95
C ILE A 636 2.38 -70.42 -13.35
N HIS A 637 1.06 -70.36 -13.57
CA HIS A 637 0.51 -70.03 -14.88
C HIS A 637 0.77 -68.59 -15.32
N ALA A 638 0.77 -67.62 -14.38
CA ALA A 638 1.10 -66.23 -14.68
C ALA A 638 2.53 -66.06 -15.19
N VAL A 639 3.48 -66.82 -14.65
CA VAL A 639 4.88 -66.76 -15.05
C VAL A 639 5.12 -67.59 -16.31
N LEU A 640 4.77 -68.88 -16.30
CA LEU A 640 5.11 -69.82 -17.37
C LEU A 640 4.31 -69.58 -18.66
N GLN A 641 3.02 -69.25 -18.54
CA GLN A 641 2.15 -69.06 -19.70
C GLN A 641 1.83 -67.59 -19.95
N GLY A 642 1.71 -66.79 -18.89
CA GLY A 642 1.48 -65.35 -18.98
C GLY A 642 2.74 -64.52 -19.26
N GLY A 643 3.94 -65.13 -19.20
CA GLY A 643 5.22 -64.46 -19.46
C GLY A 643 5.56 -63.36 -18.46
N LYS A 644 4.95 -63.36 -17.27
CA LYS A 644 5.18 -62.34 -16.24
C LYS A 644 6.41 -62.69 -15.41
N SER A 645 7.13 -61.67 -14.93
CA SER A 645 8.28 -61.93 -14.06
C SER A 645 7.84 -62.38 -12.65
N PRO A 646 8.61 -63.27 -11.99
CA PRO A 646 8.31 -63.72 -10.62
C PRO A 646 8.16 -62.55 -9.62
N ILE A 647 8.95 -61.49 -9.79
CA ILE A 647 8.89 -60.27 -8.96
C ILE A 647 7.53 -59.57 -9.12
N HIS A 648 7.02 -59.49 -10.36
CA HIS A 648 5.74 -58.85 -10.63
C HIS A 648 4.59 -59.65 -10.01
N VAL A 649 4.62 -60.97 -10.12
CA VAL A 649 3.60 -61.87 -9.55
C VAL A 649 3.65 -61.85 -8.02
N ALA A 650 4.85 -61.93 -7.43
CA ALA A 650 5.06 -61.86 -5.99
C ALA A 650 4.55 -60.55 -5.37
N ARG A 651 4.83 -59.41 -6.03
CA ARG A 651 4.35 -58.10 -5.61
C ARG A 651 2.82 -58.03 -5.61
N THR A 652 2.17 -58.60 -6.62
CA THR A 652 0.71 -58.54 -6.73
C THR A 652 0.02 -59.50 -5.77
N LEU A 653 0.59 -60.68 -5.53
CA LEU A 653 0.09 -61.65 -4.55
C LEU A 653 0.48 -61.32 -3.11
N GLN A 654 1.35 -60.32 -2.91
CA GLN A 654 1.93 -59.94 -1.62
C GLN A 654 2.65 -61.08 -0.89
N VAL A 655 3.31 -61.95 -1.66
CA VAL A 655 4.18 -62.99 -1.12
C VAL A 655 5.63 -62.64 -1.44
N PRO A 656 6.62 -63.09 -0.63
CA PRO A 656 8.03 -62.93 -0.97
C PRO A 656 8.34 -63.56 -2.33
N VAL A 657 9.22 -62.93 -3.12
CA VAL A 657 9.62 -63.44 -4.45
C VAL A 657 10.15 -64.88 -4.36
N ALA A 658 10.88 -65.18 -3.27
CA ALA A 658 11.41 -66.52 -2.99
C ALA A 658 10.33 -67.61 -2.84
N VAL A 659 9.09 -67.25 -2.47
CA VAL A 659 7.96 -68.19 -2.40
C VAL A 659 7.46 -68.53 -3.80
N VAL A 660 7.32 -67.52 -4.67
CA VAL A 660 6.93 -67.72 -6.07
C VAL A 660 7.98 -68.54 -6.83
N GLU A 661 9.26 -68.25 -6.61
CA GLU A 661 10.37 -69.02 -7.19
C GLU A 661 10.45 -70.45 -6.65
N ARG A 662 10.01 -70.69 -5.41
CA ARG A 662 9.92 -72.04 -4.85
C ARG A 662 8.80 -72.84 -5.51
N TRP A 663 7.63 -72.24 -5.69
CA TRP A 663 6.51 -72.85 -6.42
C TRP A 663 6.88 -73.21 -7.86
N LEU A 664 7.58 -72.32 -8.57
CA LEU A 664 8.06 -72.60 -9.93
C LEU A 664 9.04 -73.77 -9.97
N ARG A 665 10.04 -73.80 -9.06
CA ARG A 665 11.01 -74.91 -8.98
C ARG A 665 10.35 -76.25 -8.64
N GLN A 666 9.38 -76.25 -7.72
CA GLN A 666 8.63 -77.47 -7.40
C GLN A 666 7.78 -77.96 -8.57
N HIS A 667 7.22 -77.05 -9.37
CA HIS A 667 6.48 -77.41 -10.58
C HIS A 667 7.39 -78.01 -11.67
N GLU A 668 8.58 -77.43 -11.89
CA GLU A 668 9.59 -77.98 -12.82
C GLU A 668 10.07 -79.37 -12.40
N GLN A 669 10.31 -79.59 -11.10
CA GLN A 669 10.70 -80.92 -10.58
C GLN A 669 9.60 -81.97 -10.77
N ARG A 670 8.32 -81.60 -10.62
CA ARG A 670 7.17 -82.50 -10.82
C ARG A 670 6.85 -82.80 -12.28
N THR A 671 7.35 -82.00 -13.23
CA THR A 671 7.11 -82.20 -14.66
C THR A 671 8.27 -82.93 -15.35
N GLN A 672 9.42 -83.07 -14.69
CA GLN A 672 10.58 -83.84 -15.16
C GLN A 672 10.63 -85.29 -14.60
N ALA A 673 9.87 -85.58 -13.54
CA ALA A 673 9.61 -86.93 -13.03
C ALA A 673 8.35 -87.51 -13.67
#